data_AF-A0A812QE15-F1
#
_entry.id   AF-A0A812QE15-F1
#
_cell.length_a   1.000
_cell.length_b   1.000
_cell.length_c   1.000
_cell.angle_alpha   90.00
_cell.angle_beta   90.00
_cell.angle_gamma   90.00
#
_symmetry.space_group_name_H-M   'P 1'
#
loop_
_entity.id
_entity.type
_entity.pdbx_description
1 polymer ?
#
loop_
_entity_poly.entity_id
_entity_poly.type
_entity_poly.pdbx_seq_one_letter_code
_entity_poly.pdbx_strand_id
1 'polypeptide(L)'
;MQFLDEASIRVQAGKGGNGCLSFRREKYIAKGGPDGGNGGDGGDVFLVAESSLNTLIDFRYQPGYKAQNGASGAGRNKTGAAGEHSYIKVPVGTTVVDDETQETLGDLSVAGETLLVAKGGYRGVGNAAFKSSTNRAPRKTTPGKPGEERRLRLQLKLMADVGLLGLPNAGKSTLIGQVSAANPKVADYPFTTLVPSLGVVRVGTDSSFVMADIPGLISGAAEGAGLGAQFLRHLARTRVLLHLVDVLPEDGSDPEENAAAIEAELQQYSGALMERPIWIALSKVDQLEDDALEALKQRFEKRFPGRPIHCISALGDVGLIELTRALMQALQTHQRRLIEDEAFAQYTEELQQRISDDVLAHSQKMRVRNSLTRVKKVVVKVGSALLSDPEHGLDRHKIDAYCEQIVQLKSQHIDVILVSSGAVAAGCHKLGWARRPEAVHQLQAAAAVGQMGLAQAYESALSEHGHATAMIMLTHDDLADRERYLNARATLSQLLQLNVVPVINENDTVATDEIRFGDNDTLAALVTNLVEADLLVILTDVEGLMNADPRVDAGARRIAHSRAQAPALDALATAGAGAMGRGGMLTKLSAARLAARSGANTVIASGRQDNVLLQVLAGADVGTLLTADLTPMTARKRWLAGQLRAKGDLVLDAGAARAVAEQGVSLLAIGVVSVKGSFLRGDMVRMLDAGGRVIAQGLTNYSSDEVTRLAGTHSEQFGQRIDYVGEPELVHRDNLVVV
;
A
#
# COMPACT_ATOMS: atom_id res chain seq x y z
N MET A 1 -1.98 -37.60 -2.00
CA MET A 1 -0.73 -37.22 -1.28
C MET A 1 -0.79 -35.74 -0.95
N GLN A 2 -0.24 -35.33 0.19
CA GLN A 2 -0.51 -34.04 0.83
C GLN A 2 0.50 -32.97 0.36
N PHE A 3 0.11 -32.04 -0.51
CA PHE A 3 0.99 -30.93 -0.92
C PHE A 3 1.40 -30.09 0.29
N LEU A 4 2.70 -29.80 0.38
CA LEU A 4 3.31 -28.97 1.41
C LEU A 4 4.19 -27.92 0.72
N ASP A 5 3.95 -26.67 1.05
CA ASP A 5 4.55 -25.45 0.51
C ASP A 5 5.43 -24.72 1.51
N GLU A 6 5.23 -24.97 2.80
CA GLU A 6 6.13 -24.58 3.87
C GLU A 6 6.63 -25.81 4.63
N ALA A 7 7.95 -25.92 4.78
CA ALA A 7 8.56 -26.97 5.59
C ALA A 7 9.69 -26.40 6.45
N SER A 8 9.71 -26.79 7.72
CA SER A 8 10.80 -26.44 8.63
C SER A 8 11.79 -27.60 8.73
N ILE A 9 13.06 -27.32 8.50
CA ILE A 9 14.16 -28.27 8.63
C ILE A 9 15.23 -27.74 9.58
N ARG A 10 15.95 -28.65 10.23
CA ARG A 10 17.15 -28.34 11.00
C ARG A 10 18.36 -28.79 10.22
N VAL A 11 19.29 -27.86 9.97
CA VAL A 11 20.56 -28.14 9.31
C VAL A 11 21.71 -27.97 10.30
N GLN A 12 22.63 -28.91 10.32
CA GLN A 12 23.83 -28.85 11.15
C GLN A 12 25.07 -29.09 10.29
N ALA A 13 25.90 -28.06 10.14
CA ALA A 13 27.18 -28.19 9.46
C ALA A 13 28.18 -28.99 10.31
N GLY A 14 29.18 -29.58 9.65
CA GLY A 14 30.23 -30.34 10.33
C GLY A 14 31.08 -29.45 11.22
N LYS A 15 31.48 -29.95 12.40
CA LYS A 15 32.50 -29.25 13.23
C LYS A 15 33.90 -29.49 12.68
N GLY A 16 34.78 -28.52 12.88
CA GLY A 16 36.21 -28.68 12.59
C GLY A 16 36.87 -29.70 13.51
N GLY A 17 37.85 -30.43 12.99
CA GLY A 17 38.67 -31.36 13.77
C GLY A 17 39.63 -30.64 14.71
N ASN A 18 40.01 -31.28 15.81
CA ASN A 18 40.94 -30.68 16.78
C ASN A 18 42.39 -30.72 16.28
N GLY A 19 43.17 -29.69 16.64
CA GLY A 19 44.62 -29.72 16.51
C GLY A 19 45.25 -30.70 17.51
N CYS A 20 46.28 -31.43 17.08
CA CYS A 20 46.95 -32.41 17.92
C CYS A 20 48.11 -31.79 18.72
N LEU A 21 48.25 -32.21 19.99
CA LEU A 21 49.43 -31.93 20.79
C LEU A 21 50.35 -33.16 20.75
N SER A 22 51.40 -33.12 19.93
CA SER A 22 52.34 -34.23 19.81
C SER A 22 53.79 -33.75 19.70
N PHE A 23 54.71 -34.59 20.18
CA PHE A 23 56.14 -34.38 20.02
C PHE A 23 56.76 -35.64 19.42
N ARG A 24 57.65 -35.43 18.44
CA ARG A 24 58.31 -36.52 17.72
C ARG A 24 59.14 -37.36 18.69
N ARG A 25 58.95 -38.67 18.69
CA ARG A 25 59.75 -39.63 19.46
C ARG A 25 60.44 -40.60 18.52
N GLU A 26 61.77 -40.53 18.49
CA GLU A 26 62.62 -41.41 17.69
C GLU A 26 63.77 -41.95 18.53
N LYS A 27 64.18 -43.18 18.22
CA LYS A 27 65.32 -43.82 18.86
C LYS A 27 66.56 -42.96 18.59
N TYR A 28 67.26 -42.53 19.64
CA TYR A 28 68.44 -41.65 19.65
C TYR A 28 68.20 -40.13 19.52
N ILE A 29 66.95 -39.64 19.50
CA ILE A 29 66.65 -38.19 19.57
C ILE A 29 66.01 -37.85 20.92
N ALA A 30 66.81 -37.36 21.86
CA ALA A 30 66.36 -37.10 23.24
C ALA A 30 65.32 -35.96 23.35
N LYS A 31 65.27 -35.03 22.40
CA LYS A 31 64.34 -33.88 22.39
C LYS A 31 63.78 -33.63 20.98
N GLY A 32 62.90 -34.52 20.51
CA GLY A 32 62.21 -34.33 19.24
C GLY A 32 61.31 -33.08 19.26
N GLY A 33 61.29 -32.34 18.15
CA GLY A 33 60.45 -31.14 18.01
C GLY A 33 58.94 -31.47 18.02
N PRO A 34 58.08 -30.44 18.11
CA PRO A 34 56.63 -30.62 18.01
C PRO A 34 56.26 -31.22 16.65
N ASP A 35 55.34 -32.18 16.63
CA ASP A 35 54.88 -32.88 15.43
C ASP A 35 53.36 -33.13 15.42
N GLY A 36 52.58 -32.36 16.17
CA GLY A 36 51.12 -32.44 16.11
C GLY A 36 50.56 -31.72 14.89
N GLY A 37 49.84 -32.45 14.04
CA GLY A 37 49.14 -31.92 12.87
C GLY A 37 47.85 -31.16 13.21
N ASN A 38 47.34 -30.43 12.22
CA ASN A 38 46.09 -29.66 12.32
C ASN A 38 44.87 -30.58 12.17
N GLY A 39 43.69 -30.14 12.62
CA GLY A 39 42.44 -30.80 12.25
C GLY A 39 42.07 -30.62 10.77
N GLY A 40 41.03 -31.33 10.33
CA GLY A 40 40.34 -31.04 9.06
C GLY A 40 39.18 -30.06 9.26
N ASP A 41 38.77 -29.38 8.20
CA ASP A 41 37.59 -28.50 8.24
C ASP A 41 36.31 -29.33 8.23
N GLY A 42 35.24 -28.82 8.87
CA GLY A 42 33.93 -29.45 8.82
C GLY A 42 33.24 -29.24 7.48
N GLY A 43 32.38 -30.19 7.06
CA GLY A 43 31.61 -30.05 5.83
C GLY A 43 30.49 -29.00 5.94
N ASP A 44 30.31 -28.23 4.88
CA ASP A 44 29.18 -27.31 4.69
C ASP A 44 27.86 -28.02 4.33
N VAL A 45 26.74 -27.33 4.50
CA VAL A 45 25.41 -27.76 4.03
C VAL A 45 24.91 -26.83 2.92
N PHE A 46 24.54 -27.42 1.79
CA PHE A 46 23.99 -26.74 0.62
C PHE A 46 22.56 -27.19 0.33
N LEU A 47 21.73 -26.27 -0.14
CA LEU A 47 20.48 -26.58 -0.83
C LEU A 47 20.71 -26.53 -2.34
N VAL A 48 20.09 -27.44 -3.09
CA VAL A 48 20.20 -27.54 -4.56
C VAL A 48 18.82 -27.57 -5.18
N ALA A 49 18.57 -26.67 -6.13
CA ALA A 49 17.30 -26.61 -6.85
C ALA A 49 17.18 -27.77 -7.85
N GLU A 50 16.10 -28.55 -7.78
CA GLU A 50 15.83 -29.67 -8.70
C GLU A 50 14.47 -29.50 -9.37
N SER A 51 14.45 -29.59 -10.71
CA SER A 51 13.24 -29.36 -11.52
C SER A 51 12.24 -30.51 -11.52
N SER A 52 12.63 -31.70 -11.04
CA SER A 52 11.73 -32.85 -10.89
C SER A 52 10.87 -32.76 -9.62
N LEU A 53 11.19 -31.85 -8.69
CA LEU A 53 10.48 -31.68 -7.42
C LEU A 53 9.55 -30.47 -7.50
N ASN A 54 8.27 -30.69 -7.14
CA ASN A 54 7.22 -29.66 -7.18
C ASN A 54 6.60 -29.37 -5.79
N THR A 55 7.04 -30.06 -4.73
CA THR A 55 6.49 -29.93 -3.38
C THR A 55 7.56 -30.17 -2.32
N LEU A 56 7.38 -29.62 -1.11
CA LEU A 56 8.27 -29.79 0.05
C LEU A 56 7.85 -30.94 0.98
N ILE A 57 6.97 -31.84 0.54
CA ILE A 57 6.40 -32.90 1.40
C ILE A 57 7.46 -33.79 2.06
N ASP A 58 8.57 -34.07 1.35
CA ASP A 58 9.61 -34.98 1.81
C ASP A 58 10.32 -34.46 3.08
N PHE A 59 10.37 -33.14 3.25
CA PHE A 59 10.98 -32.48 4.41
C PHE A 59 10.17 -32.65 5.70
N ARG A 60 8.90 -33.05 5.61
CA ARG A 60 8.07 -33.34 6.77
C ARG A 60 8.48 -34.65 7.46
N TYR A 61 8.92 -35.64 6.70
CA TYR A 61 9.29 -36.95 7.22
C TYR A 61 10.76 -37.02 7.64
N GLN A 62 11.60 -36.11 7.11
CA GLN A 62 13.01 -36.00 7.48
C GLN A 62 13.37 -34.55 7.87
N PRO A 63 13.12 -34.14 9.13
CA PRO A 63 13.34 -32.76 9.56
C PRO A 63 14.80 -32.40 9.88
N GLY A 64 15.75 -33.33 9.75
CA GLY A 64 17.14 -33.14 10.20
C GLY A 64 18.17 -33.53 9.15
N TYR A 65 19.09 -32.60 8.85
CA TYR A 65 20.18 -32.79 7.89
C TYR A 65 21.52 -32.39 8.51
N LYS A 66 22.56 -33.20 8.28
CA LYS A 66 23.86 -33.01 8.92
C LYS A 66 25.01 -33.30 7.98
N ALA A 67 25.97 -32.38 7.89
CA ALA A 67 27.23 -32.57 7.18
C ALA A 67 28.29 -33.26 8.05
N GLN A 68 29.31 -33.85 7.43
CA GLN A 68 30.32 -34.64 8.12
C GLN A 68 31.31 -33.74 8.88
N ASN A 69 31.75 -34.17 10.06
CA ASN A 69 32.75 -33.45 10.84
C ASN A 69 34.16 -33.66 10.25
N GLY A 70 35.02 -32.65 10.40
CA GLY A 70 36.45 -32.78 10.11
C GLY A 70 37.14 -33.72 11.11
N ALA A 71 38.08 -34.53 10.62
CA ALA A 71 38.85 -35.44 11.45
C ALA A 71 39.89 -34.67 12.29
N SER A 72 40.22 -35.18 13.47
CA SER A 72 41.27 -34.56 14.30
C SER A 72 42.66 -34.79 13.69
N GLY A 73 43.56 -33.83 13.90
CA GLY A 73 44.97 -34.01 13.59
C GLY A 73 45.59 -35.11 14.45
N ALA A 74 46.73 -35.63 14.01
CA ALA A 74 47.51 -36.62 14.75
C ALA A 74 49.00 -36.26 14.78
N GLY A 75 49.77 -37.00 15.58
CA GLY A 75 51.23 -36.90 15.58
C GLY A 75 51.85 -37.24 14.23
N ARG A 76 53.16 -37.03 14.09
CA ARG A 76 53.89 -37.12 12.81
C ARG A 76 53.40 -36.15 11.73
N ASN A 77 52.98 -34.95 12.14
CA ASN A 77 52.46 -33.87 11.30
C ASN A 77 51.27 -34.26 10.42
N LYS A 78 50.42 -35.19 10.89
CA LYS A 78 49.27 -35.65 10.13
C LYS A 78 48.09 -34.70 10.32
N THR A 79 47.73 -33.97 9.28
CA THR A 79 46.52 -33.14 9.25
C THR A 79 45.29 -34.03 9.05
N GLY A 80 44.21 -33.76 9.80
CA GLY A 80 42.94 -34.47 9.66
C GLY A 80 42.25 -34.21 8.31
N ALA A 81 41.51 -35.20 7.81
CA ALA A 81 40.69 -35.07 6.60
C ALA A 81 39.51 -34.10 6.82
N ALA A 82 39.16 -33.33 5.78
CA ALA A 82 37.96 -32.49 5.79
C ALA A 82 36.70 -33.36 5.73
N GLY A 83 35.61 -32.88 6.32
CA GLY A 83 34.31 -33.54 6.24
C GLY A 83 33.63 -33.31 4.90
N GLU A 84 32.89 -34.31 4.41
CA GLU A 84 32.04 -34.21 3.23
C GLU A 84 30.85 -33.25 3.42
N HIS A 85 30.54 -32.51 2.34
CA HIS A 85 29.42 -31.59 2.26
C HIS A 85 28.07 -32.33 2.16
N SER A 86 27.02 -31.74 2.71
CA SER A 86 25.65 -32.26 2.57
C SER A 86 24.89 -31.44 1.53
N TYR A 87 24.36 -32.09 0.50
CA TYR A 87 23.52 -31.47 -0.53
C TYR A 87 22.07 -31.92 -0.37
N ILE A 88 21.17 -30.97 -0.16
CA ILE A 88 19.75 -31.22 0.09
C ILE A 88 18.97 -30.68 -1.11
N LYS A 89 18.17 -31.52 -1.76
CA LYS A 89 17.46 -31.16 -2.99
C LYS A 89 16.11 -30.54 -2.68
N VAL A 90 15.82 -29.37 -3.25
CA VAL A 90 14.56 -28.63 -3.06
C VAL A 90 13.92 -28.28 -4.41
N PRO A 91 12.59 -28.13 -4.49
CA PRO A 91 11.92 -27.60 -5.68
C PRO A 91 12.46 -26.24 -6.14
N VAL A 92 12.43 -26.01 -7.45
CA VAL A 92 12.72 -24.68 -8.02
C VAL A 92 11.69 -23.66 -7.53
N GLY A 93 12.13 -22.46 -7.15
CA GLY A 93 11.30 -21.42 -6.55
C GLY A 93 11.23 -21.47 -5.02
N THR A 94 12.10 -22.25 -4.36
CA THR A 94 12.17 -22.31 -2.90
C THR A 94 12.92 -21.11 -2.34
N THR A 95 12.24 -20.32 -1.50
CA THR A 95 12.81 -19.29 -0.64
C THR A 95 13.23 -19.90 0.68
N VAL A 96 14.41 -19.50 1.16
CA VAL A 96 15.02 -20.06 2.36
C VAL A 96 15.13 -18.96 3.41
N VAL A 97 14.41 -19.13 4.52
CA VAL A 97 14.38 -18.17 5.63
C VAL A 97 14.95 -18.83 6.88
N ASP A 98 15.81 -18.12 7.60
CA ASP A 98 16.23 -18.55 8.93
C ASP A 98 15.10 -18.30 9.94
N ASP A 99 14.63 -19.35 10.59
CA ASP A 99 13.46 -19.31 11.47
C ASP A 99 13.72 -18.52 12.76
N GLU A 100 14.97 -18.45 13.21
CA GLU A 100 15.35 -17.76 14.44
C GLU A 100 15.60 -16.26 14.20
N THR A 101 16.26 -15.91 13.09
CA THR A 101 16.59 -14.50 12.77
C THR A 101 15.58 -13.81 11.86
N GLN A 102 14.67 -14.57 11.24
CA GLN A 102 13.75 -14.11 10.19
C GLN A 102 14.46 -13.52 8.97
N GLU A 103 15.76 -13.83 8.78
CA GLU A 103 16.56 -13.38 7.65
C GLU A 103 16.36 -14.32 6.45
N THR A 104 16.08 -13.76 5.27
CA THR A 104 16.04 -14.52 4.02
C THR A 104 17.47 -14.79 3.55
N LEU A 105 17.86 -16.06 3.53
CA LEU A 105 19.21 -16.50 3.12
C LEU A 105 19.40 -16.48 1.60
N GLY A 106 18.32 -16.69 0.84
CA GLY A 106 18.34 -16.66 -0.61
C GLY A 106 17.14 -17.35 -1.26
N ASP A 107 17.03 -17.18 -2.58
CA ASP A 107 16.01 -17.78 -3.43
C ASP A 107 16.66 -18.71 -4.44
N LEU A 108 16.20 -19.96 -4.52
CA LEU A 108 16.65 -20.94 -5.50
C LEU A 108 15.71 -20.92 -6.71
N SER A 109 16.03 -20.11 -7.71
CA SER A 109 15.12 -19.76 -8.82
C SER A 109 15.42 -20.54 -10.11
N VAL A 110 16.63 -21.07 -10.27
CA VAL A 110 17.06 -21.79 -11.47
C VAL A 110 17.37 -23.24 -11.13
N ALA A 111 17.00 -24.19 -12.01
CA ALA A 111 17.33 -25.60 -11.81
C ALA A 111 18.85 -25.81 -11.77
N GLY A 112 19.33 -26.57 -10.77
CA GLY A 112 20.76 -26.80 -10.51
C GLY A 112 21.44 -25.69 -9.71
N GLU A 113 20.76 -24.60 -9.37
CA GLU A 113 21.30 -23.55 -8.50
C GLU A 113 21.61 -24.11 -7.10
N THR A 114 22.69 -23.63 -6.48
CA THR A 114 23.13 -24.10 -5.16
C THR A 114 23.27 -22.94 -4.18
N LEU A 115 22.74 -23.12 -2.97
CA LEU A 115 22.77 -22.11 -1.91
C LEU A 115 23.45 -22.68 -0.66
N LEU A 116 24.51 -22.04 -0.17
CA LEU A 116 25.16 -22.37 1.09
C LEU A 116 24.28 -21.89 2.25
N VAL A 117 23.77 -22.82 3.07
CA VAL A 117 22.83 -22.48 4.15
C VAL A 117 23.41 -22.66 5.55
N ALA A 118 24.44 -23.48 5.72
CA ALA A 118 25.18 -23.57 6.98
C ALA A 118 26.65 -23.88 6.72
N LYS A 119 27.53 -23.04 7.29
CA LYS A 119 28.97 -23.16 7.10
C LYS A 119 29.64 -24.11 8.11
N GLY A 120 30.54 -24.94 7.61
CA GLY A 120 31.36 -25.86 8.37
C GLY A 120 32.34 -25.15 9.30
N GLY A 121 32.61 -25.81 10.43
CA GLY A 121 33.52 -25.30 11.44
C GLY A 121 34.97 -25.36 10.99
N TYR A 122 35.72 -24.28 11.23
CA TYR A 122 37.14 -24.22 10.92
C TYR A 122 37.97 -25.21 11.74
N ARG A 123 38.98 -25.80 11.11
CA ARG A 123 39.94 -26.71 11.76
C ARG A 123 40.71 -26.10 12.94
N GLY A 124 41.00 -26.95 13.91
CA GLY A 124 41.92 -26.66 15.00
C GLY A 124 43.38 -26.75 14.56
N VAL A 125 44.25 -26.02 15.22
CA VAL A 125 45.67 -25.89 14.87
C VAL A 125 46.51 -26.72 15.84
N GLY A 126 47.34 -27.61 15.27
CA GLY A 126 48.25 -28.47 16.03
C GLY A 126 49.46 -27.71 16.56
N ASN A 127 50.17 -28.30 17.52
CA ASN A 127 51.28 -27.61 18.17
C ASN A 127 52.46 -27.33 17.25
N ALA A 128 52.65 -28.12 16.18
CA ALA A 128 53.70 -27.90 15.20
C ALA A 128 53.61 -26.52 14.51
N ALA A 129 52.39 -26.02 14.26
CA ALA A 129 52.14 -24.75 13.59
C ALA A 129 52.43 -23.51 14.47
N PHE A 130 52.55 -23.68 15.79
CA PHE A 130 52.90 -22.60 16.73
C PHE A 130 54.42 -22.44 16.95
N LYS A 131 55.25 -23.22 16.23
CA LYS A 131 56.70 -23.19 16.39
C LYS A 131 57.26 -21.89 15.80
N SER A 132 57.96 -21.11 16.62
CA SER A 132 58.65 -19.88 16.19
C SER A 132 60.15 -19.92 16.53
N SER A 133 60.91 -18.90 16.12
CA SER A 133 62.31 -18.75 16.49
C SER A 133 62.51 -18.65 18.01
N THR A 134 61.57 -18.01 18.70
CA THR A 134 61.55 -17.78 20.16
C THR A 134 60.85 -18.90 20.94
N ASN A 135 59.92 -19.64 20.33
CA ASN A 135 59.22 -20.77 20.95
C ASN A 135 59.41 -22.05 20.12
N ARG A 136 60.46 -22.82 20.43
CA ARG A 136 60.84 -24.03 19.68
C ARG A 136 60.07 -25.29 20.10
N ALA A 137 59.40 -25.28 21.26
CA ALA A 137 58.63 -26.40 21.80
C ALA A 137 57.23 -25.98 22.31
N PRO A 138 56.38 -25.39 21.44
CA PRO A 138 55.04 -24.98 21.80
C PRO A 138 54.20 -26.16 22.31
N ARG A 139 53.49 -25.94 23.41
CA ARG A 139 52.47 -26.87 23.96
C ARG A 139 51.04 -26.37 23.75
N LYS A 140 50.87 -25.38 22.89
CA LYS A 140 49.58 -24.79 22.54
C LYS A 140 48.99 -25.55 21.36
N THR A 141 47.71 -25.89 21.45
CA THR A 141 46.86 -26.31 20.34
C THR A 141 45.58 -25.49 20.38
N THR A 142 44.84 -25.45 19.26
CA THR A 142 43.47 -24.94 19.26
C THR A 142 42.49 -26.06 18.92
N PRO A 143 41.33 -26.12 19.60
CA PRO A 143 40.26 -27.01 19.19
C PRO A 143 39.69 -26.57 17.83
N GLY A 144 39.03 -27.49 17.14
CA GLY A 144 38.23 -27.13 15.98
C GLY A 144 37.01 -26.31 16.40
N LYS A 145 36.58 -25.39 15.54
CA LYS A 145 35.39 -24.59 15.80
C LYS A 145 34.13 -25.41 15.52
N PRO A 146 33.03 -25.16 16.23
CA PRO A 146 31.73 -25.72 15.86
C PRO A 146 31.33 -25.22 14.47
N GLY A 147 30.61 -26.05 13.71
CA GLY A 147 29.91 -25.61 12.50
C GLY A 147 28.63 -24.87 12.84
N GLU A 148 28.07 -24.15 11.88
CA GLU A 148 26.79 -23.47 12.03
C GLU A 148 25.64 -24.48 12.16
N GLU A 149 24.69 -24.17 13.04
CA GLU A 149 23.43 -24.89 13.16
C GLU A 149 22.31 -23.88 12.99
N ARG A 150 21.38 -24.17 12.09
CA ARG A 150 20.24 -23.29 11.78
C ARG A 150 18.95 -24.08 11.68
N ARG A 151 17.85 -23.43 12.06
CA ARG A 151 16.51 -23.88 11.70
C ARG A 151 16.08 -23.08 10.50
N LEU A 152 15.84 -23.77 9.40
CA LEU A 152 15.45 -23.16 8.14
C LEU A 152 13.98 -23.43 7.91
N ARG A 153 13.27 -22.39 7.51
CA ARG A 153 11.93 -22.44 6.98
C ARG A 153 12.03 -22.32 5.47
N LEU A 154 11.70 -23.40 4.78
CA LEU A 154 11.64 -23.47 3.34
C LEU A 154 10.24 -23.07 2.91
N GLN A 155 10.13 -22.08 2.04
CA GLN A 155 8.88 -21.59 1.49
C GLN A 155 8.93 -21.73 -0.02
N LEU A 156 8.16 -22.66 -0.56
CA LEU A 156 7.99 -22.77 -1.99
C LEU A 156 7.11 -21.61 -2.46
N LYS A 157 7.67 -20.72 -3.29
CA LYS A 157 6.86 -19.70 -3.97
C LYS A 157 6.00 -20.40 -5.00
N LEU A 158 4.78 -20.81 -4.60
CA LEU A 158 3.86 -21.52 -5.49
C LEU A 158 3.70 -20.80 -6.83
N MET A 159 3.87 -21.58 -7.90
CA MET A 159 3.53 -21.20 -9.27
C MET A 159 2.34 -22.05 -9.71
N ALA A 160 1.35 -21.40 -10.34
CA ALA A 160 0.30 -22.10 -11.06
C ALA A 160 0.68 -22.14 -12.54
N ASP A 161 0.66 -23.31 -13.16
CA ASP A 161 0.93 -23.46 -14.60
C ASP A 161 -0.28 -23.03 -15.43
N VAL A 162 -1.48 -23.32 -14.93
CA VAL A 162 -2.76 -23.03 -15.57
C VAL A 162 -3.64 -22.21 -14.62
N GLY A 163 -4.12 -21.05 -15.09
CA GLY A 163 -5.07 -20.20 -14.37
C GLY A 163 -6.49 -20.35 -14.91
N LEU A 164 -7.49 -20.53 -14.04
CA LEU A 164 -8.90 -20.67 -14.44
C LEU A 164 -9.63 -19.31 -14.43
N LEU A 165 -10.28 -18.96 -15.52
CA LEU A 165 -11.15 -17.79 -15.68
C LEU A 165 -12.61 -18.22 -15.85
N GLY A 166 -13.57 -17.36 -15.50
CA GLY A 166 -15.00 -17.63 -15.70
C GLY A 166 -15.88 -17.02 -14.62
N LEU A 167 -17.18 -16.88 -14.93
CA LEU A 167 -18.20 -16.35 -14.04
C LEU A 167 -18.36 -17.19 -12.75
N PRO A 168 -18.98 -16.62 -11.69
CA PRO A 168 -19.44 -17.41 -10.56
C PRO A 168 -20.25 -18.62 -11.03
N ASN A 169 -20.08 -19.77 -10.38
CA ASN A 169 -20.78 -21.03 -10.69
C ASN A 169 -20.50 -21.66 -12.07
N ALA A 170 -19.55 -21.14 -12.87
CA ALA A 170 -19.06 -21.77 -14.10
C ALA A 170 -18.33 -23.12 -13.85
N GLY A 171 -18.26 -23.61 -12.61
CA GLY A 171 -17.70 -24.91 -12.27
C GLY A 171 -16.18 -24.95 -12.04
N LYS A 172 -15.52 -23.80 -11.82
CA LYS A 172 -14.05 -23.72 -11.59
C LYS A 172 -13.56 -24.61 -10.44
N SER A 173 -14.12 -24.44 -9.24
CA SER A 173 -13.73 -25.24 -8.08
C SER A 173 -14.11 -26.72 -8.26
N THR A 174 -15.22 -27.01 -8.94
CA THR A 174 -15.65 -28.36 -9.30
C THR A 174 -14.64 -29.04 -10.23
N LEU A 175 -14.17 -28.33 -11.27
CA LEU A 175 -13.14 -28.83 -12.17
C LEU A 175 -11.86 -29.18 -11.40
N ILE A 176 -11.35 -28.25 -10.60
CA ILE A 176 -10.14 -28.46 -9.77
C ILE A 176 -10.30 -29.70 -8.88
N GLY A 177 -11.45 -29.85 -8.22
CA GLY A 177 -11.73 -30.98 -7.34
C GLY A 177 -11.70 -32.33 -8.07
N GLN A 178 -12.17 -32.38 -9.32
CA GLN A 178 -12.23 -33.60 -10.12
C GLN A 178 -10.89 -33.95 -10.78
N VAL A 179 -10.15 -32.96 -11.28
CA VAL A 179 -8.88 -33.21 -11.97
C VAL A 179 -7.67 -33.33 -11.03
N SER A 180 -7.79 -32.95 -9.75
CA SER A 180 -6.69 -33.03 -8.79
C SER A 180 -6.73 -34.30 -7.94
N ALA A 181 -5.58 -34.93 -7.73
CA ALA A 181 -5.46 -36.23 -7.05
C ALA A 181 -5.61 -36.16 -5.50
N ALA A 182 -6.32 -35.17 -4.98
CA ALA A 182 -6.66 -35.00 -3.57
C ALA A 182 -7.79 -33.97 -3.44
N ASN A 183 -8.66 -34.11 -2.43
CA ASN A 183 -9.60 -33.04 -2.04
C ASN A 183 -8.89 -31.68 -2.06
N PRO A 184 -9.43 -30.66 -2.78
CA PRO A 184 -8.82 -29.36 -2.88
C PRO A 184 -8.56 -28.83 -1.47
N LYS A 185 -7.30 -28.59 -1.14
CA LYS A 185 -6.94 -28.01 0.15
C LYS A 185 -7.08 -26.51 0.04
N VAL A 186 -8.03 -25.96 0.79
CA VAL A 186 -8.10 -24.53 1.13
C VAL A 186 -6.79 -24.20 1.85
N ALA A 187 -5.93 -23.40 1.24
CA ALA A 187 -4.64 -23.04 1.78
C ALA A 187 -4.73 -21.68 2.50
N ASP A 188 -4.57 -21.69 3.82
CA ASP A 188 -4.61 -20.49 4.66
C ASP A 188 -3.26 -19.76 4.58
N TYR A 189 -3.06 -18.95 3.52
CA TYR A 189 -1.87 -18.10 3.42
C TYR A 189 -2.04 -16.84 4.29
N PRO A 190 -1.00 -16.40 5.03
CA PRO A 190 -1.07 -15.28 5.98
C PRO A 190 -1.28 -13.88 5.35
N PHE A 191 -1.48 -13.80 4.02
CA PHE A 191 -1.60 -12.54 3.27
C PHE A 191 -2.81 -12.48 2.33
N THR A 192 -3.73 -13.46 2.38
CA THR A 192 -4.91 -13.51 1.50
C THR A 192 -6.21 -13.30 2.29
N THR A 193 -7.09 -12.41 1.85
CA THR A 193 -8.48 -12.29 2.36
C THR A 193 -9.45 -13.24 1.66
N LEU A 194 -9.07 -13.79 0.50
CA LEU A 194 -9.81 -14.81 -0.26
C LEU A 194 -8.84 -15.94 -0.62
N VAL A 195 -9.13 -17.17 -0.17
CA VAL A 195 -8.27 -18.34 -0.39
C VAL A 195 -8.50 -18.90 -1.80
N PRO A 196 -7.52 -18.87 -2.72
CA PRO A 196 -7.68 -19.50 -4.02
C PRO A 196 -7.68 -21.02 -3.89
N SER A 197 -8.53 -21.68 -4.67
CA SER A 197 -8.51 -23.14 -4.79
C SER A 197 -7.35 -23.55 -5.69
N LEU A 198 -6.44 -24.37 -5.16
CA LEU A 198 -5.29 -24.91 -5.88
C LEU A 198 -5.45 -26.43 -6.02
N GLY A 199 -5.15 -26.96 -7.21
CA GLY A 199 -5.17 -28.40 -7.46
C GLY A 199 -3.94 -28.85 -8.25
N VAL A 200 -3.34 -29.97 -7.83
CA VAL A 200 -2.28 -30.63 -8.57
C VAL A 200 -2.89 -31.68 -9.48
N VAL A 201 -2.79 -31.46 -10.79
CA VAL A 201 -3.30 -32.36 -11.82
C VAL A 201 -2.19 -33.35 -12.20
N ARG A 202 -2.48 -34.65 -12.13
CA ARG A 202 -1.54 -35.70 -12.52
C ARG A 202 -1.93 -36.28 -13.88
N VAL A 203 -1.01 -36.25 -14.83
CA VAL A 203 -1.19 -36.79 -16.18
C VAL A 203 -0.17 -37.91 -16.36
N GLY A 204 -0.34 -39.04 -15.68
CA GLY A 204 0.59 -40.19 -15.70
C GLY A 204 1.43 -40.36 -14.43
N THR A 205 2.48 -41.19 -14.49
CA THR A 205 3.34 -41.53 -13.33
C THR A 205 4.32 -40.42 -12.94
N ASP A 206 4.88 -39.69 -13.93
CA ASP A 206 5.97 -38.72 -13.70
C ASP A 206 5.65 -37.30 -14.18
N SER A 207 4.39 -37.03 -14.56
CA SER A 207 3.96 -35.73 -15.10
C SER A 207 2.79 -35.15 -14.31
N SER A 208 3.00 -33.94 -13.78
CA SER A 208 2.00 -33.17 -13.05
C SER A 208 2.15 -31.68 -13.33
N PHE A 209 1.05 -30.94 -13.25
CA PHE A 209 1.04 -29.48 -13.31
C PHE A 209 0.09 -28.90 -12.26
N VAL A 210 0.26 -27.62 -11.94
CA VAL A 210 -0.56 -26.92 -10.95
C VAL A 210 -1.63 -26.08 -11.64
N MET A 211 -2.88 -26.29 -11.24
CA MET A 211 -4.03 -25.49 -11.66
C MET A 211 -4.50 -24.63 -10.50
N ALA A 212 -4.75 -23.35 -10.76
CA ALA A 212 -5.25 -22.40 -9.78
C ALA A 212 -6.56 -21.77 -10.25
N ASP A 213 -7.54 -21.71 -9.35
CA ASP A 213 -8.69 -20.83 -9.53
C ASP A 213 -8.24 -19.38 -9.41
N ILE A 214 -8.83 -18.51 -10.23
CA ILE A 214 -8.58 -17.08 -10.19
C ILE A 214 -9.77 -16.38 -9.51
N PRO A 215 -9.81 -16.29 -8.16
CA PRO A 215 -10.82 -15.51 -7.46
C PRO A 215 -10.77 -14.02 -7.83
N GLY A 216 -11.95 -13.45 -8.08
CA GLY A 216 -12.28 -12.03 -8.21
C GLY A 216 -11.44 -11.12 -9.09
N LEU A 217 -10.95 -11.63 -10.21
CA LEU A 217 -10.84 -10.75 -11.37
C LEU A 217 -12.20 -10.38 -11.96
N ILE A 218 -13.23 -11.23 -11.77
CA ILE A 218 -14.59 -11.03 -12.35
C ILE A 218 -15.73 -11.31 -11.33
N SER A 219 -15.40 -11.51 -10.05
CA SER A 219 -16.41 -11.62 -8.98
C SER A 219 -16.36 -10.36 -8.14
N GLY A 220 -17.26 -9.42 -8.40
CA GLY A 220 -17.49 -8.28 -7.51
C GLY A 220 -16.42 -7.19 -7.55
N ALA A 221 -15.73 -6.97 -8.67
CA ALA A 221 -14.90 -5.78 -8.85
C ALA A 221 -15.72 -4.47 -8.70
N ALA A 222 -17.04 -4.55 -8.95
CA ALA A 222 -18.00 -3.48 -8.64
C ALA A 222 -18.35 -3.35 -7.14
N GLU A 223 -18.12 -4.38 -6.31
CA GLU A 223 -18.51 -4.42 -4.89
C GLU A 223 -17.33 -4.21 -3.91
N GLY A 224 -16.15 -3.78 -4.39
CA GLY A 224 -15.10 -3.23 -3.53
C GLY A 224 -14.31 -4.24 -2.68
N ALA A 225 -14.46 -5.54 -2.91
CA ALA A 225 -13.63 -6.57 -2.27
C ALA A 225 -12.24 -6.61 -2.93
N GLY A 226 -11.35 -5.74 -2.47
CA GLY A 226 -10.00 -5.59 -2.98
C GLY A 226 -9.22 -6.90 -3.02
N LEU A 227 -9.00 -7.44 -4.22
CA LEU A 227 -8.07 -8.53 -4.45
C LEU A 227 -6.68 -7.96 -4.74
N GLY A 228 -5.75 -8.32 -3.86
CA GLY A 228 -4.46 -7.66 -3.76
C GLY A 228 -3.56 -7.85 -4.98
N ALA A 229 -2.65 -6.90 -5.15
CA ALA A 229 -1.46 -6.93 -6.00
C ALA A 229 -0.66 -8.24 -6.02
N GLN A 230 -0.72 -9.01 -4.93
CA GLN A 230 -0.05 -10.29 -4.77
C GLN A 230 -0.77 -11.40 -5.53
N PHE A 231 -2.11 -11.38 -5.56
CA PHE A 231 -2.92 -12.39 -6.24
C PHE A 231 -2.68 -12.36 -7.76
N LEU A 232 -2.66 -11.15 -8.32
CA LEU A 232 -2.46 -10.89 -9.75
C LEU A 232 -1.02 -11.19 -10.20
N ARG A 233 -0.07 -11.22 -9.26
CA ARG A 233 1.31 -11.65 -9.51
C ARG A 233 1.40 -13.16 -9.76
N HIS A 234 0.48 -13.95 -9.21
CA HIS A 234 0.38 -15.38 -9.51
C HIS A 234 -0.16 -15.60 -10.94
N LEU A 235 -1.14 -14.80 -11.34
CA LEU A 235 -1.68 -14.75 -12.70
C LEU A 235 -0.65 -14.31 -13.74
N ALA A 236 0.21 -13.36 -13.37
CA ALA A 236 1.29 -12.92 -14.23
C ALA A 236 2.22 -14.06 -14.62
N ARG A 237 2.26 -15.18 -13.88
CA ARG A 237 3.18 -16.32 -14.07
C ARG A 237 2.49 -17.59 -14.62
N THR A 238 1.17 -17.57 -14.86
CA THR A 238 0.45 -18.71 -15.48
C THR A 238 0.80 -18.80 -16.96
N ARG A 239 1.14 -19.98 -17.45
CA ARG A 239 1.53 -20.16 -18.86
C ARG A 239 0.33 -20.22 -19.80
N VAL A 240 -0.79 -20.77 -19.32
CA VAL A 240 -2.05 -20.91 -20.06
C VAL A 240 -3.18 -20.40 -19.19
N LEU A 241 -4.11 -19.66 -19.80
CA LEU A 241 -5.37 -19.25 -19.18
C LEU A 241 -6.48 -20.15 -19.74
N LEU A 242 -7.21 -20.84 -18.86
CA LEU A 242 -8.34 -21.67 -19.24
C LEU A 242 -9.64 -20.98 -18.81
N HIS A 243 -10.40 -20.50 -19.78
CA HIS A 243 -11.65 -19.79 -19.60
C HIS A 243 -12.82 -20.78 -19.60
N LEU A 244 -13.39 -21.02 -18.42
CA LEU A 244 -14.58 -21.84 -18.23
C LEU A 244 -15.83 -21.00 -18.51
N VAL A 245 -16.66 -21.52 -19.40
CA VAL A 245 -17.95 -20.93 -19.79
C VAL A 245 -19.05 -21.93 -19.49
N ASP A 246 -20.06 -21.50 -18.75
CA ASP A 246 -21.26 -22.31 -18.53
C ASP A 246 -22.10 -22.33 -19.82
N VAL A 247 -22.41 -23.53 -20.33
CA VAL A 247 -23.18 -23.66 -21.57
C VAL A 247 -24.66 -23.36 -21.39
N LEU A 248 -25.17 -23.44 -20.16
CA LEU A 248 -26.57 -23.15 -19.84
C LEU A 248 -26.66 -22.39 -18.50
N PRO A 249 -26.35 -21.07 -18.50
CA PRO A 249 -26.42 -20.25 -17.31
C PRO A 249 -27.82 -20.24 -16.68
N GLU A 250 -27.90 -20.33 -15.35
CA GLU A 250 -29.18 -20.37 -14.62
C GLU A 250 -30.02 -19.08 -14.76
N ASP A 251 -29.36 -17.95 -15.02
CA ASP A 251 -29.99 -16.65 -15.26
C ASP A 251 -30.48 -16.47 -16.71
N GLY A 252 -30.26 -17.46 -17.58
CA GLY A 252 -30.63 -17.42 -18.99
C GLY A 252 -29.76 -16.49 -19.83
N SER A 253 -28.63 -16.01 -19.31
CA SER A 253 -27.66 -15.21 -20.07
C SER A 253 -27.04 -16.00 -21.23
N ASP A 254 -26.64 -15.31 -22.31
CA ASP A 254 -26.00 -15.98 -23.46
C ASP A 254 -24.52 -16.30 -23.14
N PRO A 255 -24.09 -17.57 -23.30
CA PRO A 255 -22.71 -17.98 -23.00
C PRO A 255 -21.64 -17.21 -23.78
N GLU A 256 -21.91 -16.81 -25.03
CA GLU A 256 -20.97 -16.10 -25.90
C GLU A 256 -20.76 -14.65 -25.41
N GLU A 257 -21.84 -13.99 -25.02
CA GLU A 257 -21.79 -12.64 -24.41
C GLU A 257 -21.06 -12.66 -23.06
N ASN A 258 -21.34 -13.66 -22.23
CA ASN A 258 -20.65 -13.86 -20.95
C ASN A 258 -19.14 -14.03 -21.17
N ALA A 259 -18.74 -14.87 -22.12
CA ALA A 259 -17.34 -15.07 -22.43
C ALA A 259 -16.67 -13.78 -22.94
N ALA A 260 -17.36 -13.03 -23.82
CA ALA A 260 -16.87 -11.76 -24.33
C ALA A 260 -16.72 -10.71 -23.21
N ALA A 261 -17.60 -10.69 -22.21
CA ALA A 261 -17.51 -9.79 -21.06
C ALA A 261 -16.26 -10.07 -20.21
N ILE A 262 -15.96 -11.34 -19.91
CA ILE A 262 -14.76 -11.74 -19.17
C ILE A 262 -13.48 -11.26 -19.87
N GLU A 263 -13.42 -11.39 -21.18
CA GLU A 263 -12.24 -10.99 -21.95
C GLU A 263 -12.10 -9.48 -22.09
N ALA A 264 -13.23 -8.76 -22.20
CA ALA A 264 -13.23 -7.31 -22.16
C ALA A 264 -12.69 -6.79 -20.82
N GLU A 265 -13.07 -7.43 -19.71
CA GLU A 265 -12.54 -7.11 -18.38
C GLU A 265 -11.04 -7.45 -18.27
N LEU A 266 -10.61 -8.62 -18.76
CA LEU A 266 -9.20 -8.99 -18.80
C LEU A 266 -8.36 -7.99 -19.61
N GLN A 267 -8.88 -7.53 -20.75
CA GLN A 267 -8.26 -6.50 -21.60
C GLN A 267 -8.19 -5.12 -20.92
N GLN A 268 -9.22 -4.72 -20.18
CA GLN A 268 -9.21 -3.49 -19.39
C GLN A 268 -8.20 -3.54 -18.25
N TYR A 269 -8.01 -4.73 -17.68
CA TYR A 269 -7.07 -4.96 -16.59
C TYR A 269 -5.61 -4.96 -17.06
N SER A 270 -5.27 -5.78 -18.07
CA SER A 270 -3.94 -5.84 -18.68
C SER A 270 -4.04 -6.30 -20.13
N GLY A 271 -3.68 -5.40 -21.05
CA GLY A 271 -3.57 -5.77 -22.46
C GLY A 271 -2.51 -6.84 -22.70
N ALA A 272 -1.46 -6.89 -21.88
CA ALA A 272 -0.43 -7.90 -21.99
C ALA A 272 -0.92 -9.31 -21.60
N LEU A 273 -1.90 -9.45 -20.69
CA LEU A 273 -2.46 -10.77 -20.36
C LEU A 273 -3.19 -11.41 -21.55
N MET A 274 -3.74 -10.61 -22.46
CA MET A 274 -4.45 -11.10 -23.66
C MET A 274 -3.52 -11.70 -24.71
N GLU A 275 -2.20 -11.46 -24.63
CA GLU A 275 -1.21 -12.13 -25.49
C GLU A 275 -0.89 -13.55 -25.01
N ARG A 276 -1.28 -13.92 -23.78
CA ARG A 276 -1.12 -15.30 -23.32
C ARG A 276 -2.07 -16.24 -24.07
N PRO A 277 -1.71 -17.52 -24.26
CA PRO A 277 -2.64 -18.51 -24.77
C PRO A 277 -3.88 -18.64 -23.88
N ILE A 278 -5.04 -18.27 -24.43
CA ILE A 278 -6.36 -18.43 -23.79
C ILE A 278 -7.06 -19.61 -24.46
N TRP A 279 -7.42 -20.62 -23.65
CA TRP A 279 -8.19 -21.79 -24.06
C TRP A 279 -9.60 -21.64 -23.50
N ILE A 280 -10.60 -22.15 -24.22
CA ILE A 280 -12.01 -22.08 -23.79
C ILE A 280 -12.46 -23.50 -23.42
N ALA A 281 -13.02 -23.64 -22.22
CA ALA A 281 -13.65 -24.86 -21.74
C ALA A 281 -15.15 -24.61 -21.60
N LEU A 282 -15.94 -25.18 -22.52
CA LEU A 282 -17.39 -25.22 -22.39
C LEU A 282 -17.72 -26.24 -21.30
N SER A 283 -18.26 -25.77 -20.18
CA SER A 283 -18.52 -26.55 -18.97
C SER A 283 -19.99 -26.95 -18.86
N LYS A 284 -20.29 -28.05 -18.16
CA LYS A 284 -21.65 -28.60 -17.98
C LYS A 284 -22.33 -29.04 -19.28
N VAL A 285 -21.55 -29.54 -20.24
CA VAL A 285 -22.06 -29.97 -21.56
C VAL A 285 -23.08 -31.11 -21.50
N ASP A 286 -23.13 -31.84 -20.38
CA ASP A 286 -24.14 -32.87 -20.09
C ASP A 286 -25.58 -32.33 -20.01
N GLN A 287 -25.76 -31.01 -19.92
CA GLN A 287 -27.07 -30.35 -19.87
C GLN A 287 -27.61 -29.97 -21.24
N LEU A 288 -26.85 -30.19 -22.31
CA LEU A 288 -27.22 -29.85 -23.68
C LEU A 288 -27.27 -31.10 -24.56
N GLU A 289 -28.19 -31.10 -25.53
CA GLU A 289 -28.22 -32.13 -26.57
C GLU A 289 -27.08 -31.93 -27.59
N ASP A 290 -26.60 -33.03 -28.19
CA ASP A 290 -25.43 -33.05 -29.08
C ASP A 290 -25.52 -32.04 -30.23
N ASP A 291 -26.69 -31.92 -30.88
CA ASP A 291 -26.91 -30.99 -32.01
C ASP A 291 -26.76 -29.52 -31.58
N ALA A 292 -27.23 -29.19 -30.37
CA ALA A 292 -27.17 -27.84 -29.83
C ALA A 292 -25.78 -27.50 -29.28
N LEU A 293 -25.06 -28.50 -28.74
CA LEU A 293 -23.66 -28.36 -28.34
C LEU A 293 -22.76 -28.09 -29.54
N GLU A 294 -22.96 -28.80 -30.66
CA GLU A 294 -22.18 -28.60 -31.89
C GLU A 294 -22.44 -27.21 -32.50
N ALA A 295 -23.69 -26.74 -32.48
CA ALA A 295 -24.05 -25.39 -32.90
C ALA A 295 -23.38 -24.31 -32.01
N LEU A 296 -23.35 -24.51 -30.69
CA LEU A 296 -22.68 -23.60 -29.75
C LEU A 296 -21.16 -23.57 -30.00
N LYS A 297 -20.54 -24.73 -30.19
CA LYS A 297 -19.11 -24.84 -30.50
C LYS A 297 -18.76 -24.05 -31.77
N GLN A 298 -19.53 -24.19 -32.85
CA GLN A 298 -19.32 -23.45 -34.09
C GLN A 298 -19.46 -21.92 -33.90
N ARG A 299 -20.41 -21.47 -33.07
CA ARG A 299 -20.52 -20.05 -32.69
C ARG A 299 -19.26 -19.55 -32.02
N PHE A 300 -18.74 -20.29 -31.03
CA PHE A 300 -17.51 -19.93 -30.32
C PHE A 300 -16.27 -19.94 -31.21
N GLU A 301 -16.13 -20.92 -32.11
CA GLU A 301 -15.02 -20.96 -33.07
C GLU A 301 -15.01 -19.72 -33.98
N LYS A 302 -16.20 -19.25 -34.39
CA LYS A 302 -16.36 -18.05 -35.21
C LYS A 302 -16.06 -16.76 -34.43
N ARG A 303 -16.44 -16.70 -33.16
CA ARG A 303 -16.29 -15.51 -32.31
C ARG A 303 -14.87 -15.35 -31.76
N PHE A 304 -14.23 -16.45 -31.38
CA PHE A 304 -12.93 -16.48 -30.72
C PHE A 304 -11.91 -17.27 -31.56
N PRO A 305 -11.51 -16.75 -32.73
CA PRO A 305 -10.61 -17.47 -33.63
C PRO A 305 -9.24 -17.72 -32.99
N GLY A 306 -8.67 -18.90 -33.24
CA GLY A 306 -7.33 -19.27 -32.78
C GLY A 306 -7.25 -19.78 -31.34
N ARG A 307 -8.39 -20.00 -30.68
CA ARG A 307 -8.44 -20.52 -29.31
C ARG A 307 -8.89 -21.97 -29.28
N PRO A 308 -8.14 -22.88 -28.64
CA PRO A 308 -8.59 -24.26 -28.46
C PRO A 308 -9.88 -24.30 -27.61
N ILE A 309 -10.89 -24.99 -28.12
CA ILE A 309 -12.19 -25.16 -27.44
C ILE A 309 -12.32 -26.62 -27.01
N HIS A 310 -12.60 -26.84 -25.73
CA HIS A 310 -12.82 -28.14 -25.15
C HIS A 310 -14.21 -28.21 -24.52
N CYS A 311 -14.95 -29.28 -24.81
CA CYS A 311 -16.25 -29.57 -24.20
C CYS A 311 -16.03 -30.48 -22.98
N ILE A 312 -16.40 -30.01 -21.79
CA ILE A 312 -16.18 -30.73 -20.54
C ILE A 312 -17.42 -30.80 -19.66
N SER A 313 -17.56 -31.92 -18.95
CA SER A 313 -18.44 -32.02 -17.78
C SER A 313 -17.63 -32.55 -16.62
N ALA A 314 -17.43 -31.70 -15.61
CA ALA A 314 -16.69 -32.09 -14.41
C ALA A 314 -17.43 -33.18 -13.62
N LEU A 315 -18.76 -33.11 -13.54
CA LEU A 315 -19.57 -34.09 -12.81
C LEU A 315 -19.87 -35.35 -13.64
N GLY A 316 -20.01 -35.20 -14.96
CA GLY A 316 -20.25 -36.32 -15.88
C GLY A 316 -18.99 -37.09 -16.30
N ASP A 317 -17.80 -36.66 -15.84
CA ASP A 317 -16.49 -37.19 -16.26
C ASP A 317 -16.30 -37.21 -17.80
N VAL A 318 -16.80 -36.16 -18.46
CA VAL A 318 -16.73 -36.00 -19.92
C VAL A 318 -15.63 -35.02 -20.27
N GLY A 319 -14.72 -35.40 -21.19
CA GLY A 319 -13.69 -34.50 -21.75
C GLY A 319 -12.54 -34.11 -20.82
N LEU A 320 -12.55 -34.51 -19.54
CA LEU A 320 -11.54 -34.13 -18.54
C LEU A 320 -10.14 -34.71 -18.85
N ILE A 321 -10.07 -35.98 -19.23
CA ILE A 321 -8.79 -36.64 -19.57
C ILE A 321 -8.17 -36.01 -20.81
N GLU A 322 -9.00 -35.69 -21.81
CA GLU A 322 -8.55 -35.04 -23.04
C GLU A 322 -8.01 -33.64 -22.76
N LEU A 323 -8.76 -32.83 -22.01
CA LEU A 323 -8.35 -31.48 -21.61
C LEU A 323 -7.02 -31.50 -20.83
N THR A 324 -6.91 -32.34 -19.80
CA THR A 324 -5.71 -32.40 -18.95
C THR A 324 -4.48 -32.88 -19.71
N ARG A 325 -4.63 -33.85 -20.63
CA ARG A 325 -3.55 -34.30 -21.51
C ARG A 325 -3.13 -33.21 -22.49
N ALA A 326 -4.09 -32.52 -23.11
CA ALA A 326 -3.83 -31.42 -24.02
C ALA A 326 -3.09 -30.26 -23.33
N LEU A 327 -3.53 -29.88 -22.13
CA LEU A 327 -2.85 -28.87 -21.31
C LEU A 327 -1.42 -29.29 -20.96
N MET A 328 -1.19 -30.54 -20.54
CA MET A 328 0.16 -31.02 -20.25
C MET A 328 1.07 -30.97 -21.48
N GLN A 329 0.56 -31.38 -22.64
CA GLN A 329 1.32 -31.33 -23.90
C GLN A 329 1.66 -29.89 -24.30
N ALA A 330 0.74 -28.95 -24.12
CA ALA A 330 0.98 -27.54 -24.36
C ALA A 330 2.05 -26.96 -23.43
N LEU A 331 2.00 -27.30 -22.13
CA LEU A 331 2.99 -26.88 -21.14
C LEU A 331 4.39 -27.43 -21.43
N GLN A 332 4.49 -28.71 -21.81
CA GLN A 332 5.75 -29.35 -22.20
C GLN A 332 6.32 -28.73 -23.48
N THR A 333 5.47 -28.46 -24.47
CA THR A 333 5.88 -27.81 -25.72
C THR A 333 6.38 -26.39 -25.44
N HIS A 334 5.67 -25.64 -24.60
CA HIS A 334 6.08 -24.32 -24.17
C HIS A 334 7.44 -24.34 -23.45
N GLN A 335 7.65 -25.27 -22.52
CA GLN A 335 8.95 -25.45 -21.84
C GLN A 335 10.07 -25.81 -22.80
N ARG A 336 9.82 -26.71 -23.75
CA ARG A 336 10.81 -27.10 -24.74
C ARG A 336 11.23 -25.89 -25.59
N ARG A 337 10.26 -25.10 -26.06
CA ARG A 337 10.53 -23.88 -26.85
C ARG A 337 11.32 -22.84 -26.05
N LEU A 338 11.07 -22.69 -24.75
CA LEU A 338 11.87 -21.78 -23.91
C LEU A 338 13.35 -22.18 -23.83
N ILE A 339 13.67 -23.46 -23.98
CA ILE A 339 15.05 -23.97 -23.93
C ILE A 339 15.70 -23.95 -25.31
N GLU A 340 14.94 -24.31 -26.34
CA GLU A 340 15.46 -24.52 -27.71
C GLU A 340 15.45 -23.25 -28.57
N ASP A 341 14.55 -22.30 -28.29
CA ASP A 341 14.33 -21.09 -29.10
C ASP A 341 14.59 -19.83 -28.26
N GLU A 342 15.76 -19.23 -28.46
CA GLU A 342 16.22 -18.04 -27.73
C GLU A 342 15.32 -16.81 -27.98
N ALA A 343 14.76 -16.67 -29.19
CA ALA A 343 13.85 -15.57 -29.51
C ALA A 343 12.50 -15.73 -28.78
N PHE A 344 12.01 -16.96 -28.68
CA PHE A 344 10.79 -17.25 -27.90
C PHE A 344 11.00 -17.06 -26.40
N ALA A 345 12.18 -17.39 -25.87
CA ALA A 345 12.54 -17.13 -24.48
C ALA A 345 12.54 -15.63 -24.18
N GLN A 346 13.18 -14.81 -25.02
CA GLN A 346 13.19 -13.35 -24.89
C GLN A 346 11.78 -12.76 -24.98
N TYR A 347 10.99 -13.15 -25.98
CA TYR A 347 9.59 -12.69 -26.09
C TYR A 347 8.78 -13.01 -24.85
N THR A 348 8.92 -14.23 -24.31
CA THR A 348 8.18 -14.66 -23.12
C THR A 348 8.61 -13.86 -21.89
N GLU A 349 9.89 -13.55 -21.74
CA GLU A 349 10.42 -12.72 -20.65
C GLU A 349 9.94 -11.26 -20.75
N GLU A 350 9.95 -10.67 -21.94
CA GLU A 350 9.40 -9.32 -22.18
C GLU A 350 7.90 -9.26 -21.89
N LEU A 351 7.15 -10.27 -22.33
CA LEU A 351 5.72 -10.38 -22.07
C LEU A 351 5.46 -10.52 -20.57
N GLN A 352 6.23 -11.36 -19.89
CA GLN A 352 6.18 -11.57 -18.44
C GLN A 352 6.44 -10.25 -17.68
N GLN A 353 7.41 -9.46 -18.14
CA GLN A 353 7.74 -8.16 -17.56
C GLN A 353 6.60 -7.16 -17.74
N ARG A 354 6.08 -7.02 -18.97
CA ARG A 354 4.94 -6.13 -19.26
C ARG A 354 3.69 -6.48 -18.45
N ILE A 355 3.37 -7.77 -18.33
CA ILE A 355 2.24 -8.22 -17.49
C ILE A 355 2.49 -7.83 -16.03
N SER A 356 3.72 -8.01 -15.53
CA SER A 356 4.08 -7.60 -14.17
C SER A 356 3.93 -6.09 -13.96
N ASP A 357 4.31 -5.28 -14.95
CA ASP A 357 4.21 -3.82 -14.90
C ASP A 357 2.74 -3.35 -14.94
N ASP A 358 1.91 -3.93 -15.82
CA ASP A 358 0.46 -3.68 -15.87
C ASP A 358 -0.21 -4.02 -14.52
N VAL A 359 0.11 -5.21 -13.98
CA VAL A 359 -0.40 -5.67 -12.68
C VAL A 359 0.04 -4.72 -11.56
N LEU A 360 1.31 -4.30 -11.56
CA LEU A 360 1.84 -3.39 -10.55
C LEU A 360 1.14 -2.03 -10.63
N ALA A 361 0.96 -1.49 -11.83
CA ALA A 361 0.27 -0.22 -12.06
C ALA A 361 -1.19 -0.28 -11.60
N HIS A 362 -1.91 -1.35 -11.92
CA HIS A 362 -3.29 -1.55 -11.48
C HIS A 362 -3.38 -1.71 -9.96
N SER A 363 -2.51 -2.53 -9.37
CA SER A 363 -2.37 -2.68 -7.92
C SER A 363 -2.12 -1.34 -7.21
N GLN A 364 -1.23 -0.52 -7.77
CA GLN A 364 -0.91 0.78 -7.20
C GLN A 364 -2.12 1.71 -7.25
N LYS A 365 -2.85 1.76 -8.38
CA LYS A 365 -4.10 2.52 -8.49
C LYS A 365 -5.14 2.09 -7.44
N MET A 366 -5.35 0.79 -7.27
CA MET A 366 -6.30 0.25 -6.30
C MET A 366 -5.85 0.49 -4.85
N ARG A 367 -4.56 0.30 -4.54
CA ARG A 367 -4.00 0.62 -3.21
C ARG A 367 -4.17 2.09 -2.86
N VAL A 368 -3.99 2.97 -3.84
CA VAL A 368 -4.12 4.41 -3.66
C VAL A 368 -5.58 4.80 -3.43
N ARG A 369 -6.55 4.26 -4.19
CA ARG A 369 -7.97 4.50 -3.90
C ARG A 369 -8.45 3.86 -2.60
N ASN A 370 -7.96 2.67 -2.26
CA ASN A 370 -8.23 2.05 -0.95
C ASN A 370 -7.67 2.84 0.23
N SER A 371 -6.76 3.80 0.01
CA SER A 371 -6.36 4.72 1.10
C SER A 371 -7.51 5.63 1.52
N LEU A 372 -8.49 5.90 0.64
CA LEU A 372 -9.64 6.75 0.91
C LEU A 372 -10.60 6.13 1.93
N THR A 373 -10.67 4.80 2.01
CA THR A 373 -11.53 4.10 3.01
C THR A 373 -11.03 4.23 4.44
N ARG A 374 -9.81 4.74 4.62
CA ARG A 374 -9.19 4.98 5.94
C ARG A 374 -9.21 6.44 6.36
N VAL A 375 -9.79 7.32 5.54
CA VAL A 375 -9.93 8.75 5.84
C VAL A 375 -10.80 8.91 7.07
N LYS A 376 -10.32 9.71 8.02
CA LYS A 376 -11.05 10.05 9.25
C LYS A 376 -11.55 11.49 9.24
N LYS A 377 -10.86 12.37 8.51
CA LYS A 377 -11.24 13.78 8.41
C LYS A 377 -11.19 14.26 6.97
N VAL A 378 -12.30 14.82 6.50
CA VAL A 378 -12.47 15.31 5.14
C VAL A 378 -12.96 16.75 5.10
N VAL A 379 -12.34 17.55 4.23
CA VAL A 379 -12.86 18.86 3.84
C VAL A 379 -13.56 18.72 2.51
N VAL A 380 -14.84 19.10 2.44
CA VAL A 380 -15.66 19.05 1.24
C VAL A 380 -15.92 20.46 0.76
N LYS A 381 -15.40 20.80 -0.41
CA LYS A 381 -15.68 22.07 -1.07
C LYS A 381 -16.78 21.90 -2.09
N VAL A 382 -17.81 22.75 -2.01
CA VAL A 382 -18.91 22.77 -2.97
C VAL A 382 -18.92 24.09 -3.73
N GLY A 383 -18.83 24.01 -5.07
CA GLY A 383 -18.83 25.18 -5.95
C GLY A 383 -20.21 25.86 -6.06
N SER A 384 -20.21 27.16 -6.35
CA SER A 384 -21.43 27.97 -6.50
C SER A 384 -22.37 27.46 -7.59
N ALA A 385 -21.82 26.98 -8.71
CA ALA A 385 -22.60 26.42 -9.82
C ALA A 385 -23.37 25.13 -9.48
N LEU A 386 -23.05 24.47 -8.36
CA LEU A 386 -23.75 23.28 -7.88
C LEU A 386 -24.85 23.59 -6.86
N LEU A 387 -24.79 24.77 -6.24
CA LEU A 387 -25.65 25.15 -5.11
C LEU A 387 -26.59 26.29 -5.43
N SER A 388 -26.37 27.00 -6.54
CA SER A 388 -27.13 28.20 -6.82
C SER A 388 -27.21 28.51 -8.30
N ASP A 389 -28.34 29.10 -8.67
CA ASP A 389 -28.60 29.68 -9.97
C ASP A 389 -29.08 31.14 -9.79
N PRO A 390 -28.63 32.11 -10.60
CA PRO A 390 -29.03 33.51 -10.43
C PRO A 390 -30.54 33.75 -10.49
N GLU A 391 -31.30 32.93 -11.21
CA GLU A 391 -32.76 33.09 -11.28
C GLU A 391 -33.45 32.50 -10.05
N HIS A 392 -32.99 31.33 -9.58
CA HIS A 392 -33.69 30.54 -8.57
C HIS A 392 -33.11 30.63 -7.15
N GLY A 393 -31.97 31.31 -6.96
CA GLY A 393 -31.31 31.41 -5.67
C GLY A 393 -30.58 30.10 -5.29
N LEU A 394 -30.73 29.64 -4.05
CA LEU A 394 -30.09 28.40 -3.57
C LEU A 394 -30.91 27.17 -3.95
N ASP A 395 -30.24 26.15 -4.47
CA ASP A 395 -30.83 24.82 -4.70
C ASP A 395 -30.84 24.04 -3.38
N ARG A 396 -32.01 24.07 -2.72
CA ARG A 396 -32.20 23.41 -1.43
C ARG A 396 -32.12 21.88 -1.54
N HIS A 397 -32.68 21.30 -2.60
CA HIS A 397 -32.65 19.85 -2.83
C HIS A 397 -31.22 19.33 -2.94
N LYS A 398 -30.32 20.06 -3.61
CA LYS A 398 -28.90 19.70 -3.67
C LYS A 398 -28.21 19.83 -2.33
N ILE A 399 -28.50 20.89 -1.55
CA ILE A 399 -27.94 21.05 -0.19
C ILE A 399 -28.38 19.88 0.70
N ASP A 400 -29.67 19.53 0.68
CA ASP A 400 -30.24 18.43 1.46
C ASP A 400 -29.56 17.10 1.09
N ALA A 401 -29.42 16.81 -0.20
CA ALA A 401 -28.75 15.59 -0.68
C ALA A 401 -27.26 15.49 -0.29
N TYR A 402 -26.54 16.62 -0.22
CA TYR A 402 -25.18 16.60 0.31
C TYR A 402 -25.16 16.41 1.83
N CYS A 403 -26.10 17.02 2.55
CA CYS A 403 -26.21 16.87 4.00
C CYS A 403 -26.53 15.44 4.39
N GLU A 404 -27.44 14.75 3.69
CA GLU A 404 -27.74 13.33 3.89
C GLU A 404 -26.48 12.45 3.77
N GLN A 405 -25.67 12.68 2.73
CA GLN A 405 -24.39 11.97 2.56
C GLN A 405 -23.43 12.27 3.72
N ILE A 406 -23.35 13.53 4.17
CA ILE A 406 -22.50 13.93 5.30
C ILE A 406 -22.94 13.25 6.60
N VAL A 407 -24.24 13.18 6.86
CA VAL A 407 -24.82 12.47 8.01
C VAL A 407 -24.41 11.00 7.99
N GLN A 408 -24.51 10.36 6.82
CA GLN A 408 -24.08 8.97 6.65
C GLN A 408 -22.57 8.81 6.89
N LEU A 409 -21.73 9.72 6.40
CA LEU A 409 -20.29 9.69 6.72
C LEU A 409 -20.01 9.88 8.22
N LYS A 410 -20.75 10.77 8.90
CA LYS A 410 -20.62 10.97 10.35
C LYS A 410 -21.01 9.72 11.14
N SER A 411 -21.99 8.96 10.69
CA SER A 411 -22.34 7.66 11.29
C SER A 411 -21.20 6.63 11.19
N GLN A 412 -20.27 6.83 10.26
CA GLN A 412 -19.04 6.04 10.11
C GLN A 412 -17.86 6.65 10.89
N HIS A 413 -18.12 7.62 11.79
CA HIS A 413 -17.12 8.34 12.57
C HIS A 413 -16.11 9.13 11.73
N ILE A 414 -16.55 9.67 10.58
CA ILE A 414 -15.76 10.55 9.73
C ILE A 414 -16.11 12.00 10.06
N ASP A 415 -15.10 12.78 10.42
CA ASP A 415 -15.21 14.23 10.63
C ASP A 415 -15.31 14.94 9.28
N VAL A 416 -16.38 15.71 9.08
CA VAL A 416 -16.64 16.44 7.84
C VAL A 416 -16.67 17.94 8.11
N ILE A 417 -15.91 18.69 7.32
CA ILE A 417 -15.95 20.15 7.25
C ILE A 417 -16.41 20.56 5.86
N LEU A 418 -17.39 21.45 5.78
CA LEU A 418 -17.87 22.01 4.52
C LEU A 418 -17.20 23.34 4.23
N VAL A 419 -16.76 23.54 2.99
CA VAL A 419 -16.42 24.87 2.45
C VAL A 419 -17.40 25.17 1.32
N SER A 420 -18.35 26.07 1.57
CA SER A 420 -19.47 26.31 0.65
C SER A 420 -19.36 27.65 -0.02
N SER A 421 -19.59 27.70 -1.33
CA SER A 421 -19.89 28.94 -2.05
C SER A 421 -21.41 29.21 -2.08
N GLY A 422 -21.85 30.22 -2.83
CA GLY A 422 -23.27 30.46 -3.15
C GLY A 422 -23.90 31.69 -2.48
N ALA A 423 -23.22 32.30 -1.49
CA ALA A 423 -23.75 33.46 -0.77
C ALA A 423 -24.13 34.63 -1.70
N VAL A 424 -23.27 35.00 -2.65
CA VAL A 424 -23.55 36.10 -3.59
C VAL A 424 -24.80 35.83 -4.44
N ALA A 425 -24.94 34.62 -4.97
CA ALA A 425 -26.09 34.24 -5.81
C ALA A 425 -27.39 34.24 -5.00
N ALA A 426 -27.36 33.67 -3.79
CA ALA A 426 -28.46 33.72 -2.85
C ALA A 426 -28.88 35.16 -2.50
N GLY A 427 -27.89 36.05 -2.31
CA GLY A 427 -28.12 37.46 -2.03
C GLY A 427 -28.71 38.22 -3.20
N CYS A 428 -28.18 38.00 -4.42
CA CYS A 428 -28.71 38.62 -5.63
C CYS A 428 -30.19 38.26 -5.82
N HIS A 429 -30.55 36.98 -5.68
CA HIS A 429 -31.94 36.54 -5.76
C HIS A 429 -32.81 37.21 -4.69
N LYS A 430 -32.38 37.22 -3.42
CA LYS A 430 -33.11 37.89 -2.32
C LYS A 430 -33.27 39.40 -2.52
N LEU A 431 -32.32 40.05 -3.17
CA LEU A 431 -32.34 41.49 -3.47
C LEU A 431 -33.07 41.81 -4.78
N GLY A 432 -33.55 40.80 -5.51
CA GLY A 432 -34.21 40.98 -6.81
C GLY A 432 -33.25 41.41 -7.93
N TRP A 433 -31.96 41.12 -7.81
CA TRP A 433 -30.95 41.47 -8.81
C TRP A 433 -30.87 40.38 -9.88
N ALA A 434 -31.35 40.69 -11.08
CA ALA A 434 -31.36 39.77 -12.21
C ALA A 434 -29.97 39.38 -12.75
N ARG A 435 -28.93 40.14 -12.39
CA ARG A 435 -27.54 39.87 -12.80
C ARG A 435 -26.62 40.04 -11.61
N ARG A 436 -25.55 39.24 -11.60
CA ARG A 436 -24.46 39.40 -10.65
C ARG A 436 -23.82 40.80 -10.83
N PRO A 437 -23.67 41.59 -9.76
CA PRO A 437 -23.06 42.92 -9.84
C PRO A 437 -21.55 42.82 -10.09
N GLU A 438 -20.98 43.87 -10.69
CA GLU A 438 -19.54 43.98 -10.92
C GLU A 438 -18.82 44.73 -9.80
N ALA A 439 -19.50 45.70 -9.18
CA ALA A 439 -18.90 46.53 -8.15
C ALA A 439 -18.70 45.75 -6.84
N VAL A 440 -17.50 45.83 -6.27
CA VAL A 440 -17.10 45.10 -5.05
C VAL A 440 -18.07 45.31 -3.91
N HIS A 441 -18.44 46.56 -3.60
CA HIS A 441 -19.36 46.86 -2.50
C HIS A 441 -20.77 46.26 -2.71
N GLN A 442 -21.23 46.14 -3.96
CA GLN A 442 -22.50 45.47 -4.28
C GLN A 442 -22.37 43.95 -4.12
N LEU A 443 -21.25 43.38 -4.55
CA LEU A 443 -20.93 41.97 -4.32
C LEU A 443 -20.87 41.63 -2.82
N GLN A 444 -20.24 42.49 -2.02
CA GLN A 444 -20.18 42.36 -0.55
C GLN A 444 -21.56 42.46 0.09
N ALA A 445 -22.41 43.38 -0.37
CA ALA A 445 -23.78 43.49 0.12
C ALA A 445 -24.61 42.24 -0.23
N ALA A 446 -24.51 41.73 -1.46
CA ALA A 446 -25.15 40.47 -1.83
C ALA A 446 -24.62 39.30 -1.01
N ALA A 447 -23.30 39.18 -0.84
CA ALA A 447 -22.70 38.13 -0.02
C ALA A 447 -23.24 38.16 1.42
N ALA A 448 -23.27 39.32 2.07
CA ALA A 448 -23.79 39.47 3.43
C ALA A 448 -25.27 39.05 3.56
N VAL A 449 -26.13 39.48 2.63
CA VAL A 449 -27.56 39.12 2.61
C VAL A 449 -27.76 37.62 2.35
N GLY A 450 -27.01 37.08 1.40
CA GLY A 450 -27.12 35.69 1.00
C GLY A 450 -26.49 34.72 2.00
N GLN A 451 -25.47 35.13 2.74
CA GLN A 451 -24.80 34.32 3.76
C GLN A 451 -25.79 33.82 4.82
N MET A 452 -26.74 34.66 5.23
CA MET A 452 -27.80 34.25 6.15
C MET A 452 -28.68 33.14 5.55
N GLY A 453 -28.98 33.21 4.25
CA GLY A 453 -29.76 32.17 3.57
C GLY A 453 -28.99 30.86 3.46
N LEU A 454 -27.69 30.94 3.15
CA LEU A 454 -26.81 29.78 3.07
C LEU A 454 -26.66 29.10 4.43
N ALA A 455 -26.46 29.87 5.50
CA ALA A 455 -26.39 29.35 6.86
C ALA A 455 -27.69 28.63 7.26
N GLN A 456 -28.84 29.26 7.02
CA GLN A 456 -30.14 28.66 7.34
C GLN A 456 -30.38 27.37 6.55
N ALA A 457 -29.98 27.32 5.28
CA ALA A 457 -30.18 26.14 4.44
C ALA A 457 -29.43 24.92 5.00
N TYR A 458 -28.13 25.06 5.30
CA TYR A 458 -27.35 23.98 5.91
C TYR A 458 -27.81 23.62 7.33
N GLU A 459 -28.17 24.61 8.15
CA GLU A 459 -28.67 24.37 9.50
C GLU A 459 -29.99 23.59 9.49
N SER A 460 -30.92 23.93 8.59
CA SER A 460 -32.18 23.20 8.45
C SER A 460 -31.91 21.75 8.01
N ALA A 461 -31.10 21.56 6.96
CA ALA A 461 -30.84 20.24 6.39
C ALA A 461 -30.15 19.27 7.38
N LEU A 462 -29.22 19.77 8.19
CA LEU A 462 -28.48 18.95 9.16
C LEU A 462 -29.23 18.76 10.48
N SER A 463 -30.02 19.75 10.92
CA SER A 463 -30.83 19.66 12.15
C SER A 463 -31.98 18.65 12.02
N GLU A 464 -32.55 18.48 10.83
CA GLU A 464 -33.52 17.42 10.52
C GLU A 464 -32.97 16.01 10.81
N HIS A 465 -31.65 15.85 10.74
CA HIS A 465 -30.93 14.62 11.02
C HIS A 465 -30.29 14.59 12.42
N GLY A 466 -30.62 15.55 13.29
CA GLY A 466 -30.10 15.62 14.66
C GLY A 466 -28.65 16.09 14.77
N HIS A 467 -28.10 16.71 13.73
CA HIS A 467 -26.73 17.23 13.73
C HIS A 467 -26.71 18.75 13.85
N ALA A 468 -25.94 19.25 14.82
CA ALA A 468 -25.66 20.67 14.94
C ALA A 468 -24.65 21.12 13.87
N THR A 469 -24.77 22.38 13.44
CA THR A 469 -23.86 23.03 12.49
C THR A 469 -23.32 24.33 13.06
N ALA A 470 -22.18 24.77 12.54
CA ALA A 470 -21.59 26.06 12.91
C ALA A 470 -21.10 26.78 11.66
N MET A 471 -21.62 28.00 11.43
CA MET A 471 -21.13 28.86 10.35
C MET A 471 -19.86 29.58 10.81
N ILE A 472 -18.78 29.44 10.05
CA ILE A 472 -17.48 30.06 10.33
C ILE A 472 -17.07 30.90 9.12
N MET A 473 -16.72 32.15 9.37
CA MET A 473 -16.31 33.10 8.33
C MET A 473 -14.81 33.38 8.51
N LEU A 474 -14.01 33.11 7.47
CA LEU A 474 -12.57 33.30 7.49
C LEU A 474 -12.12 34.07 6.26
N THR A 475 -11.02 34.80 6.37
CA THR A 475 -10.30 35.35 5.22
C THR A 475 -8.96 34.66 5.05
N HIS A 476 -8.34 34.86 3.88
CA HIS A 476 -6.96 34.46 3.65
C HIS A 476 -5.99 35.10 4.65
N ASP A 477 -6.25 36.34 5.08
CA ASP A 477 -5.40 37.07 6.03
C ASP A 477 -5.55 36.54 7.46
N ASP A 478 -6.70 35.96 7.81
CA ASP A 478 -6.89 35.24 9.07
C ASP A 478 -6.03 33.99 9.14
N LEU A 479 -5.81 33.33 8.02
CA LEU A 479 -5.02 32.11 7.93
C LEU A 479 -3.53 32.37 7.67
N ALA A 480 -3.17 33.57 7.22
CA ALA A 480 -1.79 34.01 7.09
C ALA A 480 -1.21 34.52 8.42
N ASP A 481 -2.03 35.12 9.27
CA ASP A 481 -1.63 35.55 10.61
C ASP A 481 -1.59 34.37 11.58
N ARG A 482 -0.48 34.24 12.32
CA ARG A 482 -0.23 33.06 13.15
C ARG A 482 -1.20 32.94 14.32
N GLU A 483 -1.55 34.06 14.97
CA GLU A 483 -2.41 34.05 16.13
C GLU A 483 -3.85 33.73 15.72
N ARG A 484 -4.34 34.39 14.67
CA ARG A 484 -5.66 34.12 14.09
C ARG A 484 -5.76 32.69 13.54
N TYR A 485 -4.71 32.19 12.92
CA TYR A 485 -4.61 30.79 12.47
C TYR A 485 -4.80 29.81 13.63
N LEU A 486 -4.09 30.00 14.76
CA LEU A 486 -4.21 29.10 15.90
C LEU A 486 -5.60 29.15 16.56
N ASN A 487 -6.19 30.34 16.64
CA ASN A 487 -7.55 30.52 17.18
C ASN A 487 -8.61 29.83 16.28
N ALA A 488 -8.50 29.99 14.96
CA ALA A 488 -9.36 29.30 14.01
C ALA A 488 -9.21 27.77 14.12
N ARG A 489 -7.96 27.27 14.23
CA ARG A 489 -7.68 25.84 14.42
C ARG A 489 -8.32 25.30 15.69
N ALA A 490 -8.12 25.97 16.82
CA ALA A 490 -8.65 25.55 18.11
C ALA A 490 -10.19 25.49 18.08
N THR A 491 -10.82 26.51 17.49
CA THR A 491 -12.29 26.57 17.33
C THR A 491 -12.80 25.41 16.48
N LEU A 492 -12.23 25.17 15.29
CA LEU A 492 -12.64 24.07 14.43
C LEU A 492 -12.41 22.71 15.08
N SER A 493 -11.31 22.53 15.80
CA SER A 493 -11.02 21.28 16.51
C SER A 493 -12.05 21.00 17.60
N GLN A 494 -12.44 22.03 18.37
CA GLN A 494 -13.48 21.90 19.40
C GLN A 494 -14.84 21.57 18.80
N LEU A 495 -15.22 22.19 17.68
CA LEU A 495 -16.47 21.90 16.98
C LEU A 495 -16.55 20.44 16.53
N LEU A 496 -15.47 19.92 15.95
CA LEU A 496 -15.38 18.51 15.55
C LEU A 496 -15.48 17.57 16.76
N GLN A 497 -14.80 17.87 17.87
CA GLN A 497 -14.91 17.07 19.10
C GLN A 497 -16.34 17.03 19.67
N LEU A 498 -17.10 18.12 19.49
CA LEU A 498 -18.52 18.20 19.85
C LEU A 498 -19.44 17.58 18.79
N ASN A 499 -18.88 16.91 17.77
CA ASN A 499 -19.59 16.29 16.65
C ASN A 499 -20.42 17.29 15.80
N VAL A 500 -20.11 18.59 15.87
CA VAL A 500 -20.72 19.65 15.06
C VAL A 500 -20.13 19.61 13.64
N VAL A 501 -20.92 19.95 12.62
CA VAL A 501 -20.43 20.12 11.24
C VAL A 501 -20.08 21.59 10.99
N PRO A 502 -18.79 21.96 10.86
CA PRO A 502 -18.42 23.32 10.51
C PRO A 502 -18.71 23.59 9.02
N VAL A 503 -19.40 24.69 8.74
CA VAL A 503 -19.62 25.22 7.40
C VAL A 503 -18.83 26.51 7.28
N ILE A 504 -17.82 26.51 6.42
CA ILE A 504 -16.87 27.61 6.25
C ILE A 504 -17.17 28.35 4.94
N ASN A 505 -17.16 29.67 5.00
CA ASN A 505 -17.15 30.52 3.82
C ASN A 505 -16.20 31.71 4.00
N GLU A 506 -15.84 32.37 2.90
CA GLU A 506 -15.01 33.56 2.93
C GLU A 506 -15.77 34.74 3.55
N ASN A 507 -15.11 35.52 4.42
CA ASN A 507 -15.68 36.76 4.94
C ASN A 507 -15.57 37.89 3.93
N ASP A 508 -16.44 37.84 2.92
CA ASP A 508 -16.48 38.77 1.79
C ASP A 508 -16.56 40.25 2.22
N THR A 509 -17.20 40.55 3.36
CA THR A 509 -17.40 41.93 3.85
C THR A 509 -16.08 42.63 4.20
N VAL A 510 -15.07 41.89 4.66
CA VAL A 510 -13.78 42.45 5.09
C VAL A 510 -12.62 42.04 4.18
N ALA A 511 -12.89 41.22 3.16
CA ALA A 511 -11.89 40.86 2.16
C ALA A 511 -11.52 42.08 1.29
N THR A 512 -10.22 42.38 1.19
CA THR A 512 -9.70 43.57 0.50
C THR A 512 -9.26 43.31 -0.95
N ASP A 513 -9.16 42.04 -1.37
CA ASP A 513 -8.61 41.64 -2.66
C ASP A 513 -9.69 41.24 -3.67
N GLU A 514 -9.90 42.07 -4.71
CA GLU A 514 -10.89 41.82 -5.78
C GLU A 514 -10.63 40.53 -6.58
N ILE A 515 -9.36 40.12 -6.67
CA ILE A 515 -8.92 38.90 -7.38
C ILE A 515 -9.32 37.64 -6.60
N ARG A 516 -9.48 37.74 -5.28
CA ARG A 516 -9.73 36.60 -4.38
C ARG A 516 -11.20 36.36 -4.09
N PHE A 517 -12.09 37.28 -4.49
CA PHE A 517 -13.52 37.21 -4.18
C PHE A 517 -14.17 35.91 -4.69
N GLY A 518 -14.41 34.97 -3.78
CA GLY A 518 -15.02 33.66 -4.06
C GLY A 518 -14.05 32.55 -4.45
N ASP A 519 -12.75 32.67 -4.15
CA ASP A 519 -11.79 31.57 -4.31
C ASP A 519 -11.88 30.55 -3.15
N ASN A 520 -13.03 29.89 -3.07
CA ASN A 520 -13.25 28.85 -2.08
C ASN A 520 -12.42 27.58 -2.36
N ASP A 521 -11.79 27.43 -3.54
CA ASP A 521 -10.86 26.33 -3.81
C ASP A 521 -9.59 26.51 -2.93
N THR A 522 -9.00 27.71 -2.94
CA THR A 522 -7.84 28.04 -2.09
C THR A 522 -8.21 28.03 -0.60
N LEU A 523 -9.36 28.61 -0.22
CA LEU A 523 -9.84 28.58 1.17
C LEU A 523 -9.99 27.13 1.67
N ALA A 524 -10.58 26.24 0.87
CA ALA A 524 -10.74 24.85 1.25
C ALA A 524 -9.39 24.16 1.47
N ALA A 525 -8.39 24.41 0.63
CA ALA A 525 -7.05 23.86 0.83
C ALA A 525 -6.35 24.42 2.08
N LEU A 526 -6.54 25.71 2.40
CA LEU A 526 -6.03 26.30 3.64
C LEU A 526 -6.71 25.69 4.86
N VAL A 527 -8.03 25.46 4.81
CA VAL A 527 -8.79 24.76 5.85
C VAL A 527 -8.30 23.32 6.01
N THR A 528 -8.08 22.59 4.91
CA THR A 528 -7.50 21.23 4.93
C THR A 528 -6.17 21.20 5.68
N ASN A 529 -5.30 22.18 5.42
CA ASN A 529 -4.03 22.32 6.13
C ASN A 529 -4.21 22.73 7.59
N LEU A 530 -5.18 23.62 7.89
CA LEU A 530 -5.48 24.13 9.23
C LEU A 530 -5.91 23.01 10.18
N VAL A 531 -6.80 22.14 9.70
CA VAL A 531 -7.40 21.06 10.50
C VAL A 531 -6.70 19.71 10.32
N GLU A 532 -5.65 19.66 9.49
CA GLU A 532 -4.91 18.44 9.16
C GLU A 532 -5.86 17.34 8.68
N ALA A 533 -6.69 17.66 7.69
CA ALA A 533 -7.59 16.68 7.08
C ALA A 533 -6.81 15.70 6.21
N ASP A 534 -7.26 14.45 6.15
CA ASP A 534 -6.65 13.40 5.31
C ASP A 534 -6.97 13.61 3.83
N LEU A 535 -8.12 14.24 3.56
CA LEU A 535 -8.69 14.38 2.23
C LEU A 535 -9.35 15.75 2.03
N LEU A 536 -9.08 16.36 0.88
CA LEU A 536 -9.86 17.45 0.31
C LEU A 536 -10.71 16.91 -0.85
N VAL A 537 -12.02 17.07 -0.80
CA VAL A 537 -12.92 16.76 -1.93
C VAL A 537 -13.40 18.08 -2.53
N ILE A 538 -13.11 18.31 -3.80
CA ILE A 538 -13.60 19.46 -4.56
C ILE A 538 -14.70 18.99 -5.50
N LEU A 539 -15.94 19.34 -5.16
CA LEU A 539 -17.10 19.11 -6.02
C LEU A 539 -17.23 20.23 -7.05
N THR A 540 -17.29 19.84 -8.32
CA THR A 540 -17.38 20.73 -9.48
C THR A 540 -18.45 20.26 -10.47
N ASP A 541 -18.69 21.02 -11.52
CA ASP A 541 -19.62 20.73 -12.61
C ASP A 541 -19.07 19.77 -13.70
N VAL A 542 -17.77 19.50 -13.68
CA VAL A 542 -17.09 18.57 -14.59
C VAL A 542 -16.76 17.23 -13.91
N GLU A 543 -16.58 16.17 -14.69
CA GLU A 543 -16.30 14.82 -14.17
C GLU A 543 -14.98 14.71 -13.39
N GLY A 544 -14.01 15.55 -13.70
CA GLY A 544 -12.68 15.55 -13.09
C GLY A 544 -11.68 16.31 -13.97
N LEU A 545 -10.39 16.00 -13.79
CA LEU A 545 -9.35 16.50 -14.67
C LEU A 545 -9.29 15.66 -15.95
N MET A 546 -9.31 16.30 -17.10
CA MET A 546 -9.20 15.65 -18.41
C MET A 546 -7.76 15.71 -18.94
N ASN A 547 -7.34 14.70 -19.71
CA ASN A 547 -6.02 14.66 -20.35
C ASN A 547 -5.89 15.58 -21.59
N ALA A 548 -7.02 16.09 -22.08
CA ALA A 548 -7.14 17.07 -23.16
C ALA A 548 -8.45 17.85 -22.96
N ASP A 549 -8.63 18.98 -23.64
CA ASP A 549 -9.91 19.72 -23.59
C ASP A 549 -10.97 18.93 -24.38
N PRO A 550 -12.04 18.41 -23.74
CA PRO A 550 -13.09 17.64 -24.42
C PRO A 550 -13.89 18.46 -25.45
N ARG A 551 -13.79 19.80 -25.43
CA ARG A 551 -14.38 20.67 -26.46
C ARG A 551 -13.56 20.69 -27.75
N VAL A 552 -12.29 20.31 -27.66
CA VAL A 552 -11.32 20.34 -28.77
C VAL A 552 -10.96 18.94 -29.24
N ASP A 553 -10.88 17.98 -28.32
CA ASP A 553 -10.52 16.59 -28.57
C ASP A 553 -11.63 15.63 -28.10
N ALA A 554 -12.30 14.98 -29.07
CA ALA A 554 -13.33 13.98 -28.79
C ALA A 554 -12.76 12.69 -28.13
N GLY A 555 -11.44 12.49 -28.18
CA GLY A 555 -10.73 11.41 -27.50
C GLY A 555 -10.32 11.75 -26.06
N ALA A 556 -10.68 12.93 -25.54
CA ALA A 556 -10.34 13.33 -24.18
C ALA A 556 -10.89 12.34 -23.14
N ARG A 557 -10.03 11.91 -22.22
CA ARG A 557 -10.34 10.98 -21.14
C ARG A 557 -10.03 11.60 -19.78
N ARG A 558 -10.85 11.25 -18.78
CA ARG A 558 -10.59 11.62 -17.38
C ARG A 558 -9.29 10.97 -16.90
N ILE A 559 -8.46 11.77 -16.25
CA ILE A 559 -7.31 11.28 -15.49
C ILE A 559 -7.84 10.70 -14.19
N ALA A 560 -7.76 9.38 -14.02
CA ALA A 560 -8.25 8.73 -12.81
C ALA A 560 -7.38 9.04 -11.58
N HIS A 561 -6.04 9.07 -11.75
CA HIS A 561 -5.09 9.27 -10.67
C HIS A 561 -3.84 10.03 -11.16
N SER A 562 -3.30 10.90 -10.31
CA SER A 562 -1.99 11.53 -10.50
C SER A 562 -1.37 11.94 -9.15
N ARG A 563 -0.09 12.33 -9.15
CA ARG A 563 0.53 13.03 -8.01
C ARG A 563 0.20 14.51 -8.11
N ALA A 564 -0.15 15.15 -7.00
CA ALA A 564 -0.51 16.58 -6.99
C ALA A 564 0.61 17.49 -7.54
N GLN A 565 1.88 17.09 -7.34
CA GLN A 565 3.06 17.82 -7.79
C GLN A 565 3.58 17.39 -9.17
N ALA A 566 2.86 16.53 -9.91
CA ALA A 566 3.32 16.05 -11.21
C ALA A 566 3.45 17.23 -12.20
N PRO A 567 4.64 17.43 -12.84
CA PRO A 567 4.85 18.53 -13.80
C PRO A 567 3.92 18.47 -15.01
N ALA A 568 3.50 17.27 -15.41
CA ALA A 568 2.57 17.07 -16.53
C ALA A 568 1.22 17.78 -16.32
N LEU A 569 0.83 18.07 -15.06
CA LEU A 569 -0.41 18.77 -14.74
C LEU A 569 -0.36 20.26 -15.09
N ASP A 570 0.84 20.87 -15.18
CA ASP A 570 0.99 22.31 -15.48
C ASP A 570 0.56 22.64 -16.93
N ALA A 571 0.87 21.75 -17.86
CA ALA A 571 0.46 21.89 -19.27
C ALA A 571 -1.06 21.74 -19.45
N LEU A 572 -1.69 20.88 -18.65
CA LEU A 572 -3.15 20.67 -18.68
C LEU A 572 -3.92 21.84 -18.04
N ALA A 573 -3.33 22.48 -17.03
CA ALA A 573 -3.93 23.63 -16.36
C ALA A 573 -3.98 24.90 -17.24
N THR A 574 -3.06 25.02 -18.20
CA THR A 574 -2.90 26.19 -19.07
C THR A 574 -3.70 26.08 -20.38
N ALA A 575 -3.95 24.87 -20.88
CA ALA A 575 -4.68 24.65 -22.14
C ALA A 575 -6.18 24.98 -22.10
N GLY A 576 -6.81 25.00 -20.92
CA GLY A 576 -8.27 25.21 -20.77
C GLY A 576 -8.71 26.68 -20.66
N ALA A 577 -7.85 27.66 -20.95
CA ALA A 577 -8.14 29.09 -20.79
C ALA A 577 -9.02 29.66 -21.93
N GLY A 578 -10.28 29.20 -22.01
CA GLY A 578 -11.31 29.76 -22.89
C GLY A 578 -12.03 30.97 -22.28
N ALA A 579 -12.37 31.95 -23.12
CA ALA A 579 -12.80 33.33 -22.80
C ALA A 579 -14.07 33.55 -21.94
N MET A 580 -14.65 32.51 -21.32
CA MET A 580 -15.78 32.65 -20.38
C MET A 580 -15.67 31.80 -19.10
N GLY A 581 -14.61 31.00 -18.92
CA GLY A 581 -14.37 30.23 -17.70
C GLY A 581 -13.15 30.74 -16.97
N ARG A 582 -13.33 31.60 -15.96
CA ARG A 582 -12.22 32.08 -15.10
C ARG A 582 -11.50 30.89 -14.47
N GLY A 583 -10.35 30.48 -15.00
CA GLY A 583 -9.27 29.73 -14.33
C GLY A 583 -9.63 28.48 -13.50
N GLY A 584 -10.82 27.91 -13.64
CA GLY A 584 -11.41 27.06 -12.60
C GLY A 584 -10.70 25.73 -12.37
N MET A 585 -9.98 25.19 -13.35
CA MET A 585 -9.17 23.98 -13.14
C MET A 585 -7.79 24.31 -12.57
N LEU A 586 -7.22 25.46 -12.95
CA LEU A 586 -5.94 25.93 -12.41
C LEU A 586 -6.05 26.19 -10.90
N THR A 587 -7.15 26.81 -10.44
CA THR A 587 -7.40 27.02 -9.00
C THR A 587 -7.52 25.71 -8.25
N LYS A 588 -8.22 24.71 -8.81
CA LYS A 588 -8.37 23.36 -8.21
C LYS A 588 -7.05 22.61 -8.10
N LEU A 589 -6.21 22.68 -9.14
CA LEU A 589 -4.87 22.08 -9.11
C LEU A 589 -3.95 22.80 -8.13
N SER A 590 -4.06 24.11 -8.03
CA SER A 590 -3.31 24.91 -7.05
C SER A 590 -3.75 24.59 -5.61
N ALA A 591 -5.06 24.46 -5.38
CA ALA A 591 -5.63 24.02 -4.11
C ALA A 591 -5.18 22.60 -3.75
N ALA A 592 -5.19 21.66 -4.69
CA ALA A 592 -4.70 20.30 -4.47
C ALA A 592 -3.22 20.28 -4.08
N ARG A 593 -2.38 21.09 -4.74
CA ARG A 593 -0.96 21.24 -4.38
C ARG A 593 -0.77 21.86 -3.00
N LEU A 594 -1.62 22.82 -2.64
CA LEU A 594 -1.59 23.47 -1.34
C LEU A 594 -2.00 22.50 -0.22
N ALA A 595 -3.06 21.72 -0.43
CA ALA A 595 -3.51 20.67 0.50
C ALA A 595 -2.45 19.56 0.67
N ALA A 596 -1.79 19.16 -0.42
CA ALA A 596 -0.73 18.15 -0.39
C ALA A 596 0.48 18.55 0.49
N ARG A 597 0.66 19.85 0.81
CA ARG A 597 1.71 20.31 1.74
C ARG A 597 1.52 19.81 3.16
N SER A 598 0.28 19.60 3.59
CA SER A 598 -0.04 18.95 4.87
C SER A 598 -0.26 17.44 4.72
N GLY A 599 0.13 16.86 3.57
CA GLY A 599 -0.02 15.43 3.27
C GLY A 599 -1.44 14.97 2.92
N ALA A 600 -2.38 15.90 2.75
CA ALA A 600 -3.75 15.58 2.36
C ALA A 600 -3.83 15.19 0.88
N ASN A 601 -4.57 14.12 0.58
CA ASN A 601 -4.95 13.80 -0.80
C ASN A 601 -6.05 14.76 -1.26
N THR A 602 -6.27 14.88 -2.57
CA THR A 602 -7.37 15.68 -3.12
C THR A 602 -8.14 14.88 -4.17
N VAL A 603 -9.47 14.90 -4.11
CA VAL A 603 -10.35 14.36 -5.16
C VAL A 603 -11.10 15.49 -5.82
N ILE A 604 -11.04 15.57 -7.14
CA ILE A 604 -11.83 16.50 -7.95
C ILE A 604 -12.90 15.67 -8.66
N ALA A 605 -14.17 15.86 -8.30
CA ALA A 605 -15.28 15.05 -8.80
C ALA A 605 -16.51 15.91 -9.16
N SER A 606 -17.37 15.36 -10.02
CA SER A 606 -18.64 16.01 -10.35
C SER A 606 -19.61 15.94 -9.17
N GLY A 607 -20.07 17.10 -8.68
CA GLY A 607 -21.16 17.16 -7.69
C GLY A 607 -22.54 16.82 -8.26
N ARG A 608 -22.65 16.60 -9.58
CA ARG A 608 -23.91 16.16 -10.19
C ARG A 608 -24.18 14.68 -9.98
N GLN A 609 -23.15 13.89 -9.67
CA GLN A 609 -23.25 12.47 -9.46
C GLN A 609 -23.92 12.14 -8.12
N ASP A 610 -24.83 11.16 -8.14
CA ASP A 610 -25.53 10.71 -6.93
C ASP A 610 -24.55 10.07 -5.95
N ASN A 611 -24.72 10.35 -4.65
CA ASN A 611 -23.91 9.74 -3.59
C ASN A 611 -22.39 9.93 -3.77
N VAL A 612 -21.96 10.99 -4.46
CA VAL A 612 -20.55 11.23 -4.82
C VAL A 612 -19.60 11.16 -3.61
N LEU A 613 -19.99 11.71 -2.45
CA LEU A 613 -19.13 11.71 -1.26
C LEU A 613 -18.95 10.30 -0.68
N LEU A 614 -20.03 9.52 -0.67
CA LEU A 614 -20.03 8.13 -0.23
C LEU A 614 -19.21 7.25 -1.18
N GLN A 615 -19.37 7.44 -2.49
CA GLN A 615 -18.60 6.70 -3.51
C GLN A 615 -17.10 7.00 -3.41
N VAL A 616 -16.73 8.27 -3.23
CA VAL A 616 -15.32 8.68 -3.06
C VAL A 616 -14.70 8.02 -1.83
N LEU A 617 -15.38 8.06 -0.68
CA LEU A 617 -14.84 7.48 0.56
C LEU A 617 -14.93 5.95 0.62
N ALA A 618 -15.80 5.34 -0.18
CA ALA A 618 -15.78 3.90 -0.43
C ALA A 618 -14.62 3.46 -1.36
N GLY A 619 -13.90 4.40 -1.96
CA GLY A 619 -12.78 4.11 -2.87
C GLY A 619 -13.18 3.80 -4.31
N ALA A 620 -14.43 4.07 -4.71
CA ALA A 620 -14.90 3.88 -6.08
C ALA A 620 -14.12 4.75 -7.08
N ASP A 621 -14.09 4.39 -8.38
CA ASP A 621 -13.39 5.17 -9.43
C ASP A 621 -14.14 6.44 -9.87
N VAL A 622 -14.44 7.31 -8.90
CA VAL A 622 -15.09 8.61 -9.11
C VAL A 622 -14.06 9.73 -9.14
N GLY A 623 -14.21 10.65 -10.10
CA GLY A 623 -13.37 11.84 -10.22
C GLY A 623 -11.88 11.58 -10.43
N THR A 624 -11.06 12.61 -10.28
CA THR A 624 -9.59 12.51 -10.32
C THR A 624 -9.02 12.53 -8.91
N LEU A 625 -8.27 11.49 -8.54
CA LEU A 625 -7.53 11.42 -7.28
C LEU A 625 -6.10 11.96 -7.45
N LEU A 626 -5.79 13.04 -6.74
CA LEU A 626 -4.48 13.65 -6.64
C LEU A 626 -3.83 13.29 -5.30
N THR A 627 -2.72 12.57 -5.36
CA THR A 627 -2.01 12.09 -4.17
C THR A 627 -0.93 13.04 -3.69
N ALA A 628 -0.79 13.17 -2.37
CA ALA A 628 0.35 13.84 -1.75
C ALA A 628 1.59 12.92 -1.72
N ASP A 629 2.79 13.50 -1.82
CA ASP A 629 4.05 12.74 -1.79
C ASP A 629 4.44 12.29 -0.37
N LEU A 630 3.86 12.91 0.66
CA LEU A 630 4.14 12.66 2.08
C LEU A 630 2.84 12.42 2.83
N THR A 631 2.88 11.59 3.88
CA THR A 631 1.74 11.48 4.81
C THR A 631 1.61 12.74 5.67
N PRO A 632 0.41 13.07 6.19
CA PRO A 632 0.21 14.31 6.94
C PRO A 632 1.15 14.54 8.10
N MET A 633 1.35 13.52 8.94
CA MET A 633 2.29 13.58 10.06
C MET A 633 3.74 13.78 9.60
N THR A 634 4.15 13.14 8.50
CA THR A 634 5.52 13.26 7.96
C THR A 634 5.74 14.64 7.36
N ALA A 635 4.75 15.16 6.64
CA ALA A 635 4.78 16.50 6.08
C ALA A 635 4.88 17.57 7.18
N ARG A 636 4.10 17.42 8.26
CA ARG A 636 4.14 18.32 9.43
C ARG A 636 5.50 18.29 10.12
N LYS A 637 6.03 17.11 10.43
CA LYS A 637 7.36 16.97 11.06
C LYS A 637 8.48 17.49 10.17
N ARG A 638 8.41 17.28 8.86
CA ARG A 638 9.38 17.82 7.90
C ARG A 638 9.29 19.34 7.77
N TRP A 639 8.08 19.92 7.84
CA TRP A 639 7.90 21.37 7.88
C TRP A 639 8.48 21.97 9.17
N LEU A 640 8.22 21.35 10.33
CA LEU A 640 8.82 21.73 11.61
C LEU A 640 10.34 21.63 11.59
N ALA A 641 10.90 20.60 10.96
CA ALA A 641 12.35 20.42 10.80
C ALA A 641 12.97 21.38 9.76
N GLY A 642 12.18 21.87 8.81
CA GLY A 642 12.65 22.62 7.62
C GLY A 642 12.50 24.15 7.70
N GLN A 643 11.73 24.71 8.64
CA GLN A 643 11.53 26.16 8.77
C GLN A 643 11.63 26.71 10.20
N LEU A 644 12.12 27.97 10.24
CA LEU A 644 12.19 28.96 11.32
C LEU A 644 13.33 28.79 12.36
N ARG A 645 14.19 29.82 12.41
CA ARG A 645 15.09 30.07 13.54
C ARG A 645 14.27 30.06 14.82
N ALA A 646 14.64 29.20 15.76
CA ALA A 646 14.01 29.20 17.08
C ALA A 646 14.11 30.59 17.71
N LYS A 647 12.99 31.09 18.24
CA LYS A 647 12.91 32.41 18.89
C LYS A 647 13.17 32.36 20.39
N GLY A 648 13.18 31.16 20.97
CA GLY A 648 13.55 30.94 22.36
C GLY A 648 13.77 29.49 22.71
N ASP A 649 14.08 29.29 23.98
CA ASP A 649 14.60 28.05 24.55
C ASP A 649 13.84 27.71 25.83
N LEU A 650 13.38 26.47 25.95
CA LEU A 650 12.77 25.87 27.13
C LEU A 650 13.76 24.88 27.73
N VAL A 651 14.22 25.12 28.95
CA VAL A 651 15.10 24.18 29.68
C VAL A 651 14.23 23.22 30.46
N LEU A 652 14.42 21.92 30.22
CA LEU A 652 13.61 20.85 30.79
C LEU A 652 14.30 20.19 31.99
N ASP A 653 13.51 19.64 32.90
CA ASP A 653 14.02 18.72 33.91
C ASP A 653 14.43 17.37 33.29
N ALA A 654 15.12 16.52 34.04
CA ALA A 654 15.61 15.24 33.53
C ALA A 654 14.49 14.27 33.11
N GLY A 655 13.33 14.31 33.77
CA GLY A 655 12.19 13.45 33.45
C GLY A 655 11.52 13.85 32.15
N ALA A 656 11.22 15.15 32.01
CA ALA A 656 10.64 15.72 30.80
C ALA A 656 11.61 15.64 29.60
N ALA A 657 12.89 15.92 29.81
CA ALA A 657 13.94 15.75 28.80
C ALA A 657 13.96 14.32 28.25
N ARG A 658 13.96 13.31 29.14
CA ARG A 658 13.98 11.90 28.74
C ARG A 658 12.69 11.48 28.04
N ALA A 659 11.53 11.87 28.58
CA ALA A 659 10.24 11.53 28.00
C ALA A 659 10.10 12.11 26.58
N VAL A 660 10.49 13.36 26.37
CA VAL A 660 10.47 14.00 25.05
C VAL A 660 11.49 13.34 24.11
N ALA A 661 12.71 13.08 24.55
CA ALA A 661 13.77 12.48 23.72
C ALA A 661 13.46 11.05 23.26
N GLU A 662 13.07 10.18 24.20
CA GLU A 662 12.93 8.74 23.96
C GLU A 662 11.55 8.37 23.44
N GLN A 663 10.50 9.08 23.89
CA GLN A 663 9.11 8.71 23.63
C GLN A 663 8.37 9.70 22.72
N GLY A 664 8.93 10.90 22.48
CA GLY A 664 8.31 11.91 21.63
C GLY A 664 6.94 12.40 22.14
N VAL A 665 6.73 12.42 23.46
CA VAL A 665 5.48 12.86 24.09
C VAL A 665 5.37 14.39 24.13
N SER A 666 4.16 14.90 24.38
CA SER A 666 3.92 16.34 24.55
C SER A 666 4.68 16.89 25.76
N LEU A 667 5.16 18.13 25.65
CA LEU A 667 5.78 18.85 26.76
C LEU A 667 4.72 19.54 27.62
N LEU A 668 4.68 19.19 28.91
CA LEU A 668 3.83 19.83 29.93
C LEU A 668 4.61 20.93 30.69
N ALA A 669 3.88 21.91 31.24
CA ALA A 669 4.48 23.02 31.97
C ALA A 669 5.25 22.59 33.23
N ILE A 670 4.83 21.50 33.86
CA ILE A 670 5.51 20.95 35.03
C ILE A 670 6.96 20.52 34.74
N GLY A 671 7.26 20.14 33.50
CA GLY A 671 8.58 19.69 33.07
C GLY A 671 9.54 20.81 32.68
N VAL A 672 9.10 22.07 32.72
CA VAL A 672 9.90 23.25 32.34
C VAL A 672 10.53 23.88 33.57
N VAL A 673 11.86 23.98 33.57
CA VAL A 673 12.68 24.56 34.64
C VAL A 673 12.92 26.05 34.41
N SER A 674 13.18 26.44 33.17
CA SER A 674 13.38 27.87 32.83
C SER A 674 13.10 28.16 31.37
N VAL A 675 12.81 29.42 31.08
CA VAL A 675 12.51 29.96 29.75
C VAL A 675 13.58 30.98 29.39
N LYS A 676 14.10 30.95 28.15
CA LYS A 676 15.03 31.96 27.63
C LYS A 676 14.55 32.48 26.28
N GLY A 677 14.79 33.76 26.03
CA GLY A 677 14.33 34.46 24.82
C GLY A 677 12.91 35.00 24.96
N SER A 678 12.44 35.68 23.91
CA SER A 678 11.10 36.27 23.84
C SER A 678 10.38 35.67 22.65
N PHE A 679 9.24 35.06 22.90
CA PHE A 679 8.47 34.37 21.87
C PHE A 679 6.97 34.46 22.18
N LEU A 680 6.17 34.43 21.13
CA LEU A 680 4.72 34.46 21.21
C LEU A 680 4.13 33.06 21.06
N ARG A 681 2.83 32.93 21.36
CA ARG A 681 2.09 31.70 21.08
C ARG A 681 2.28 31.29 19.61
N GLY A 682 2.55 30.02 19.43
CA GLY A 682 2.85 29.39 18.17
C GLY A 682 4.33 29.44 17.80
N ASP A 683 5.18 30.32 18.34
CA ASP A 683 6.56 30.43 17.85
C ASP A 683 7.36 29.13 18.03
N MET A 684 8.37 28.94 17.17
CA MET A 684 9.29 27.80 17.28
C MET A 684 10.24 28.00 18.46
N VAL A 685 10.27 27.02 19.38
CA VAL A 685 11.13 26.99 20.55
C VAL A 685 11.99 25.71 20.56
N ARG A 686 13.21 25.81 21.09
CA ARG A 686 14.07 24.64 21.34
C ARG A 686 13.82 24.12 22.76
N MET A 687 13.86 22.81 22.92
CA MET A 687 13.83 22.15 24.22
C MET A 687 15.22 21.66 24.54
N LEU A 688 15.76 22.09 25.67
CA LEU A 688 17.13 21.78 26.10
C LEU A 688 17.11 20.92 27.35
N ASP A 689 18.05 19.98 27.45
CA ASP A 689 18.34 19.32 28.73
C ASP A 689 19.06 20.28 29.69
N ALA A 690 19.29 19.80 30.93
CA ALA A 690 20.06 20.53 31.93
C ALA A 690 21.51 20.83 31.50
N GLY A 691 22.06 20.08 30.54
CA GLY A 691 23.37 20.30 29.95
C GLY A 691 23.39 21.30 28.78
N GLY A 692 22.23 21.85 28.39
CA GLY A 692 22.10 22.77 27.27
C GLY A 692 22.10 22.10 25.89
N ARG A 693 21.98 20.77 25.82
CA ARG A 693 21.83 20.05 24.55
C ARG A 693 20.39 20.18 24.07
N VAL A 694 20.21 20.53 22.80
CA VAL A 694 18.89 20.55 22.15
C VAL A 694 18.41 19.12 21.97
N ILE A 695 17.26 18.80 22.57
CA ILE A 695 16.60 17.49 22.52
C ILE A 695 15.54 17.47 21.43
N ALA A 696 14.77 18.56 21.34
CA ALA A 696 13.64 18.66 20.44
C ALA A 696 13.39 20.13 20.09
N GLN A 697 12.59 20.34 19.05
CA GLN A 697 12.06 21.65 18.66
C GLN A 697 10.57 21.52 18.44
N GLY A 698 9.82 22.58 18.72
CA GLY A 698 8.39 22.56 18.48
C GLY A 698 7.70 23.90 18.66
N LEU A 699 6.41 23.94 18.35
CA LEU A 699 5.61 25.15 18.46
C LEU A 699 4.99 25.27 19.85
N THR A 700 5.27 26.37 20.53
CA THR A 700 4.69 26.64 21.85
C THR A 700 3.21 27.03 21.77
N ASN A 701 2.39 26.58 22.71
CA ASN A 701 0.99 26.99 22.87
C ASN A 701 0.85 28.28 23.70
N TYR A 702 1.95 28.78 24.28
CA TYR A 702 1.97 29.93 25.19
C TYR A 702 3.17 30.84 24.90
N SER A 703 3.01 32.14 25.14
CA SER A 703 4.09 33.14 25.05
C SER A 703 5.15 32.94 26.14
N SER A 704 6.34 33.50 25.97
CA SER A 704 7.43 33.39 26.96
C SER A 704 7.02 33.87 28.36
N ASP A 705 6.19 34.91 28.44
CA ASP A 705 5.73 35.49 29.71
C ASP A 705 4.69 34.59 30.40
N GLU A 706 3.85 33.91 29.62
CA GLU A 706 2.91 32.91 30.14
C GLU A 706 3.65 31.64 30.56
N VAL A 707 4.55 31.11 29.72
CA VAL A 707 5.34 29.92 30.07
C VAL A 707 6.15 30.15 31.35
N THR A 708 6.70 31.35 31.53
CA THR A 708 7.43 31.70 32.77
C THR A 708 6.55 31.63 34.01
N ARG A 709 5.26 32.03 33.91
CA ARG A 709 4.29 31.93 35.02
C ARG A 709 3.79 30.50 35.24
N LEU A 710 3.69 29.71 34.17
CA LEU A 710 3.21 28.33 34.18
C LEU A 710 4.28 27.29 34.53
N ALA A 711 5.57 27.61 34.37
CA ALA A 711 6.66 26.68 34.61
C ALA A 711 6.57 26.01 36.00
N GLY A 712 6.70 24.69 36.03
CA GLY A 712 6.60 23.89 37.24
C GLY A 712 5.18 23.65 37.76
N THR A 713 4.13 23.97 36.98
CA THR A 713 2.73 23.76 37.40
C THR A 713 1.98 22.70 36.61
N HIS A 714 0.94 22.14 37.23
CA HIS A 714 -0.02 21.27 36.57
C HIS A 714 -1.04 22.08 35.76
N SER A 715 -1.48 21.54 34.61
CA SER A 715 -2.40 22.21 33.68
C SER A 715 -3.73 22.64 34.31
N GLU A 716 -4.20 21.92 35.33
CA GLU A 716 -5.40 22.27 36.12
C GLU A 716 -5.27 23.62 36.86
N GLN A 717 -4.04 24.09 37.09
CA GLN A 717 -3.75 25.32 37.82
C GLN A 717 -3.55 26.54 36.90
N PHE A 718 -3.65 26.38 35.57
CA PHE A 718 -3.38 27.47 34.63
C PHE A 718 -4.31 28.66 34.84
N GLY A 719 -5.60 28.42 35.09
CA GLY A 719 -6.59 29.48 35.31
C GLY A 719 -6.37 30.33 36.56
N GLN A 720 -5.44 29.94 37.44
CA GLN A 720 -5.03 30.72 38.61
C GLN A 720 -3.81 31.61 38.33
N ARG A 721 -3.12 31.40 37.19
CA ARG A 721 -1.82 32.01 36.89
C ARG A 721 -1.82 32.88 35.63
N ILE A 722 -2.75 32.66 34.73
CA ILE A 722 -2.93 33.42 33.50
C ILE A 722 -4.41 33.70 33.24
N ASP A 723 -4.70 34.78 32.52
CA ASP A 723 -6.06 35.29 32.30
C ASP A 723 -6.88 34.47 31.29
N TYR A 724 -6.24 33.52 30.61
CA TYR A 724 -6.84 32.64 29.60
C TYR A 724 -6.25 31.23 29.72
N VAL A 725 -7.09 30.20 29.70
CA VAL A 725 -6.66 28.79 29.71
C VAL A 725 -6.75 28.24 28.29
N GLY A 726 -5.59 27.95 27.69
CA GLY A 726 -5.46 27.28 26.39
C GLY A 726 -5.33 25.77 26.52
N GLU A 727 -4.55 25.15 25.63
CA GLU A 727 -4.28 23.71 25.65
C GLU A 727 -3.48 23.27 26.90
N PRO A 728 -3.69 22.05 27.44
CA PRO A 728 -3.02 21.62 28.67
C PRO A 728 -1.50 21.45 28.49
N GLU A 729 -1.03 21.24 27.27
CA GLU A 729 0.39 21.10 26.93
C GLU A 729 1.01 22.44 26.52
N LEU A 730 2.28 22.64 26.89
CA LEU A 730 3.07 23.76 26.36
C LEU A 730 3.49 23.52 24.91
N VAL A 731 3.87 22.29 24.56
CA VAL A 731 4.15 21.89 23.17
C VAL A 731 3.55 20.50 22.95
N HIS A 732 2.55 20.41 22.09
CA HIS A 732 1.93 19.13 21.75
C HIS A 732 2.89 18.23 20.96
N ARG A 733 2.81 16.90 21.15
CA ARG A 733 3.65 15.89 20.46
C ARG A 733 3.62 15.99 18.94
N ASP A 734 2.48 16.38 18.37
CA ASP A 734 2.32 16.53 16.91
C ASP A 734 2.98 17.82 16.40
N ASN A 735 3.29 18.75 17.30
CA ASN A 735 4.00 20.00 17.03
C ASN A 735 5.47 19.93 17.46
N LEU A 736 5.99 18.72 17.68
CA LEU A 736 7.30 18.45 18.24
C LEU A 736 8.12 17.55 17.31
N VAL A 737 9.38 17.90 17.11
CA VAL A 737 10.38 17.10 16.39
C VAL A 737 11.58 16.89 17.30
N VAL A 738 11.90 15.62 17.57
CA VAL A 738 13.11 15.22 18.30
C VAL A 738 14.32 15.38 17.36
N VAL A 739 15.42 15.94 17.88
CA VAL A 739 16.65 16.28 17.16
C VAL A 739 17.67 15.16 17.20
#